data_AF-A0A7C5LA86-F1
#
_entry.id   AF-A0A7C5LA86-F1
#
_cell.length_a   1.000
_cell.length_b   1.000
_cell.length_c   1.000
_cell.angle_alpha   90.00
_cell.angle_beta   90.00
_cell.angle_gamma   90.00
#
_symmetry.space_group_name_H-M   'P 1'
#
loop_
_entity.id
_entity.type
_entity.pdbx_description
1 polymer ?
#
loop_
_entity_poly.entity_id
_entity_poly.type
_entity_poly.pdbx_seq_one_letter_code
_entity_poly.pdbx_strand_id
1 'polypeptide(L)'
;MNIKEFLKIVEILKDLNENDIETLSQTGKIEEYQDGSLILKRGEIGRYLWIVYEGKVEVGVPAGDGTKKTISTLERGDIFGEMSIMTGEPTNADIIASGFVKVVKIPRETFSEIIIKNPKTLGKVAKIITSRMVQREIEKKTKEELAEAHTHSEDPYDLKFSSVIEPTKVLVINCGSSSLKYSLFDTSQTKPLFEGLIERIGSPNAFHKMKTPQGPKERNEEKVKEMKDAFYSMVWALTHPEFGAIKSMSEIDAVGHRVAHGGSKFSSAAIIDDSIIGSIRAFYPLAPLHNPYNLSGIETIQKILPQTPQVAVFDTAFHQTIPDSAYTYALPYELCETEQIRRYGFHGTNHKYVSLCAAQYLKRPVGELKIISCHLGNGASVCAIDHGRSIDTSMGMTPLEGLIMGTRVGDIDPGALLSLMRNTGMSVEDVDKILNKESGLRGISGKSNDMREILENADAGDMRCKRAVSTFCYRVKKYIGAYMAILGGLDALIFTGGIGENAPTIRAMICSGLEKFGIVLMNEANQKPGPARGEVLDISEPGSGVRVLVIPADEERMIARETLHTLGRTISQNLREKLKSREIPVSISAHHVHLSQHDFEILFGKGKTLTPRTMLSQPGQFAAEETVNLIGPRGRVENVRILGPFRKETQIEISRTEEFKLGIDAPIRNSGDLEGTPGIEIEGPAGRLKLQKGVICARRHIHMSPQEALSLGLRDYDVVMVKVRGPRELIFGDVLVRVHPDFVLDMHIDTDEGNAAEISPGARGVIEQIQHRAYT
;
A
#
# COMPACT_ATOMS: atom_id res chain seq x y z
N MET A 1 -12.65 18.60 -36.82
CA MET A 1 -12.29 17.20 -36.52
C MET A 1 -12.56 16.97 -35.04
N ASN A 2 -13.23 15.89 -34.67
CA ASN A 2 -13.42 15.51 -33.26
C ASN A 2 -12.26 14.62 -32.77
N ILE A 3 -12.22 14.32 -31.47
CA ILE A 3 -11.16 13.48 -30.88
C ILE A 3 -11.12 12.10 -31.54
N LYS A 4 -12.28 11.47 -31.78
CA LYS A 4 -12.37 10.14 -32.42
C LYS A 4 -11.75 10.13 -33.83
N GLU A 5 -12.10 11.10 -34.66
CA GLU A 5 -11.53 11.31 -36.01
C GLU A 5 -10.03 11.59 -35.95
N PHE A 6 -9.57 12.40 -34.99
CA PHE A 6 -8.15 12.66 -34.78
C PHE A 6 -7.40 11.37 -34.42
N LEU A 7 -7.87 10.61 -33.43
CA LEU A 7 -7.24 9.36 -32.99
C LEU A 7 -7.17 8.32 -34.12
N LYS A 8 -8.14 8.29 -35.05
CA LYS A 8 -8.09 7.44 -36.26
C LYS A 8 -6.94 7.80 -37.22
N ILE A 9 -6.47 9.04 -37.24
CA ILE A 9 -5.35 9.47 -38.09
C ILE A 9 -3.99 9.53 -37.38
N VAL A 10 -3.95 9.38 -36.05
CA VAL A 10 -2.67 9.27 -35.31
C VAL A 10 -1.99 7.96 -35.69
N GLU A 11 -0.78 8.02 -36.27
CA GLU A 11 -0.11 6.85 -36.86
C GLU A 11 0.10 5.70 -35.85
N ILE A 12 0.39 6.03 -34.59
CA ILE A 12 0.57 5.01 -33.55
C ILE A 12 -0.72 4.21 -33.34
N LEU A 13 -1.89 4.85 -33.43
CA LEU A 13 -3.21 4.28 -33.13
C LEU A 13 -3.92 3.63 -34.33
N LYS A 14 -3.44 3.81 -35.57
CA LYS A 14 -4.13 3.35 -36.81
C LYS A 14 -4.43 1.84 -36.91
N ASP A 15 -3.90 1.00 -36.02
CA ASP A 15 -4.17 -0.45 -35.99
C ASP A 15 -5.20 -0.85 -34.93
N LEU A 16 -5.71 0.11 -34.14
CA LEU A 16 -6.77 -0.09 -33.16
C LEU A 16 -8.11 -0.32 -33.84
N ASN A 17 -8.95 -1.16 -33.25
CA ASN A 17 -10.30 -1.38 -33.75
C ASN A 17 -11.22 -0.20 -33.39
N GLU A 18 -12.44 -0.14 -33.94
CA GLU A 18 -13.33 0.99 -33.71
C GLU A 18 -13.80 1.13 -32.24
N ASN A 19 -13.89 0.04 -31.48
CA ASN A 19 -14.20 0.08 -30.05
C ASN A 19 -13.00 0.60 -29.24
N ASP A 20 -11.78 0.17 -29.55
CA ASP A 20 -10.55 0.67 -28.92
C ASP A 20 -10.41 2.19 -29.12
N ILE A 21 -10.63 2.66 -30.35
CA ILE A 21 -10.63 4.09 -30.69
C ILE A 21 -11.76 4.84 -29.99
N GLU A 22 -12.95 4.24 -29.89
CA GLU A 22 -14.08 4.80 -29.12
C GLU A 22 -13.69 4.97 -27.65
N THR A 23 -13.16 3.94 -26.98
CA THR A 23 -12.73 3.99 -25.58
C THR A 23 -11.61 5.01 -25.34
N LEU A 24 -10.61 5.12 -26.24
CA LEU A 24 -9.62 6.20 -26.17
C LEU A 24 -10.24 7.59 -26.36
N SER A 25 -11.26 7.72 -27.22
CA SER A 25 -11.92 9.02 -27.46
C SER A 25 -12.86 9.46 -26.33
N GLN A 26 -13.41 8.50 -25.57
CA GLN A 26 -14.27 8.75 -24.41
C GLN A 26 -13.46 9.11 -23.14
N THR A 27 -12.25 8.57 -23.02
CA THR A 27 -11.35 8.82 -21.86
C THR A 27 -10.35 9.96 -22.12
N GLY A 28 -9.97 10.18 -23.38
CA GLY A 28 -9.07 11.26 -23.79
C GLY A 28 -9.70 12.65 -23.64
N LYS A 29 -9.04 13.54 -22.91
CA LYS A 29 -9.45 14.95 -22.72
C LYS A 29 -8.55 15.89 -23.50
N ILE A 30 -9.09 16.92 -24.14
CA ILE A 30 -8.28 18.01 -24.69
C ILE A 30 -7.92 18.98 -23.54
N GLU A 31 -6.63 19.21 -23.35
CA GLU A 31 -6.11 20.28 -22.48
C GLU A 31 -5.41 21.34 -23.36
N GLU A 32 -5.54 22.61 -22.95
CA GLU A 32 -5.00 23.77 -23.67
C GLU A 32 -3.93 24.47 -22.82
N TYR A 33 -2.81 24.82 -23.44
CA TYR A 33 -1.65 25.41 -22.79
C TYR A 33 -1.20 26.68 -23.53
N GLN A 34 -0.85 27.71 -22.75
CA GLN A 34 -0.29 28.97 -23.28
C GLN A 34 1.22 28.86 -23.46
N ASP A 35 1.81 29.75 -24.25
CA ASP A 35 3.25 29.78 -24.49
C ASP A 35 4.08 29.77 -23.18
N GLY A 36 5.15 28.96 -23.15
CA GLY A 36 5.99 28.75 -21.97
C GLY A 36 5.37 27.94 -20.83
N SER A 37 4.12 27.47 -20.95
CA SER A 37 3.47 26.66 -19.91
C SER A 37 4.14 25.29 -19.76
N LEU A 38 4.41 24.88 -18.52
CA LEU A 38 4.87 23.53 -18.22
C LEU A 38 3.70 22.55 -18.29
N ILE A 39 3.78 21.58 -19.20
CA ILE A 39 2.76 20.54 -19.44
C ILE A 39 3.05 19.30 -18.58
N LEU A 40 4.33 18.97 -18.42
CA LEU A 40 4.82 17.82 -17.66
C LEU A 40 6.17 18.20 -17.07
N LYS A 41 6.37 18.06 -15.76
CA LYS A 41 7.61 18.44 -15.09
C LYS A 41 8.57 17.26 -15.01
N ARG A 42 9.89 17.48 -15.10
CA ARG A 42 10.89 16.46 -14.76
C ARG A 42 10.74 15.99 -13.31
N GLY A 43 10.83 14.67 -13.09
CA GLY A 43 10.71 14.02 -11.77
C GLY A 43 9.28 13.63 -11.38
N GLU A 44 8.29 13.85 -12.24
CA GLU A 44 6.92 13.37 -12.03
C GLU A 44 6.74 11.95 -12.56
N ILE A 45 5.96 11.12 -11.88
CA ILE A 45 5.54 9.83 -12.46
C ILE A 45 4.44 10.11 -13.49
N GLY A 46 4.68 9.69 -14.73
CA GLY A 46 3.76 9.78 -15.86
C GLY A 46 2.50 8.97 -15.63
N ARG A 47 1.42 9.71 -15.38
CA ARG A 47 0.05 9.19 -15.15
C ARG A 47 -0.82 9.22 -16.42
N TYR A 48 -0.37 9.94 -17.45
CA TYR A 48 -1.10 10.13 -18.69
C TYR A 48 -0.17 10.01 -19.89
N LEU A 49 -0.74 9.63 -21.03
CA LEU A 49 -0.16 9.79 -22.34
C LEU A 49 -0.73 11.07 -22.94
N TRP A 50 0.11 11.94 -23.46
CA TRP A 50 -0.35 13.10 -24.24
C TRP A 50 -0.08 12.86 -25.72
N ILE A 51 -1.01 13.28 -26.56
CA ILE A 51 -0.85 13.35 -28.01
C ILE A 51 -1.03 14.81 -28.44
N VAL A 52 -0.09 15.38 -29.18
CA VAL A 52 -0.19 16.77 -29.65
C VAL A 52 -1.35 16.89 -30.64
N TYR A 53 -2.40 17.60 -30.26
CA TYR A 53 -3.61 17.80 -31.07
C TYR A 53 -3.46 19.01 -32.01
N GLU A 54 -2.80 20.06 -31.51
CA GLU A 54 -2.56 21.35 -32.18
C GLU A 54 -1.37 22.06 -31.51
N GLY A 55 -0.58 22.86 -32.25
CA GLY A 55 0.61 23.54 -31.73
C GLY A 55 1.88 22.67 -31.72
N LYS A 56 2.90 23.10 -30.96
CA LYS A 56 4.18 22.40 -30.78
C LYS A 56 4.60 22.39 -29.31
N VAL A 57 5.25 21.31 -28.86
CA VAL A 57 5.82 21.24 -27.49
C VAL A 57 7.32 21.00 -27.54
N GLU A 58 8.05 21.63 -26.63
CA GLU A 58 9.49 21.48 -26.46
C GLU A 58 9.81 20.55 -25.30
N VAL A 59 10.78 19.64 -25.52
CA VAL A 59 11.33 18.74 -24.52
C VAL A 59 12.62 19.35 -23.99
N GLY A 60 12.66 19.78 -22.73
CA GLY A 60 13.76 20.53 -22.15
C GLY A 60 14.42 19.86 -20.94
N VAL A 61 15.74 19.99 -20.81
CA VAL A 61 16.48 19.62 -19.59
C VAL A 61 17.24 20.83 -19.02
N PRO A 62 17.48 20.87 -17.69
CA PRO A 62 18.35 21.88 -17.10
C PRO A 62 19.78 21.75 -17.64
N ALA A 63 20.36 22.87 -18.08
CA ALA A 63 21.79 23.01 -18.24
C ALA A 63 22.43 23.34 -16.87
N GLY A 64 23.72 23.01 -16.71
CA GLY A 64 24.44 23.18 -15.44
C GLY A 64 24.66 24.64 -15.00
N ASP A 65 24.23 25.61 -15.81
CA ASP A 65 24.26 27.06 -15.56
C ASP A 65 22.89 27.64 -15.16
N GLY A 66 21.85 26.80 -15.05
CA GLY A 66 20.48 27.23 -14.75
C GLY A 66 19.64 27.62 -15.97
N THR A 67 20.19 27.57 -17.19
CA THR A 67 19.41 27.70 -18.42
C THR A 67 18.70 26.39 -18.78
N LYS A 68 17.75 26.40 -19.72
CA LYS A 68 17.13 25.19 -20.26
C LYS A 68 17.67 24.88 -21.66
N LYS A 69 18.06 23.63 -21.89
CA LYS A 69 18.44 23.11 -23.20
C LYS A 69 17.26 22.32 -23.78
N THR A 70 16.70 22.80 -24.90
CA THR A 70 15.72 22.05 -25.68
C THR A 70 16.43 20.88 -26.40
N ILE A 71 15.94 19.65 -26.16
CA ILE A 71 16.42 18.40 -26.75
C ILE A 71 15.71 18.14 -28.08
N SER A 72 14.39 18.31 -28.10
CA SER A 72 13.56 18.06 -29.27
C SER A 72 12.25 18.86 -29.21
N THR A 73 11.60 18.99 -30.36
CA THR A 73 10.24 19.55 -30.50
C THR A 73 9.33 18.44 -31.01
N LEU A 74 8.12 18.35 -30.46
CA LEU A 74 7.07 17.42 -30.89
C LEU A 74 5.93 18.20 -31.55
N GLU A 75 5.40 17.65 -32.63
CA GLU A 75 4.37 18.26 -33.47
C GLU A 75 3.09 17.42 -33.51
N ARG A 76 2.08 17.88 -34.25
CA ARG A 76 0.75 17.28 -34.29
C ARG A 76 0.78 15.78 -34.63
N GLY A 77 0.26 14.97 -33.72
CA GLY A 77 0.22 13.50 -33.80
C GLY A 77 1.34 12.80 -33.02
N ASP A 78 2.38 13.52 -32.60
CA ASP A 78 3.42 12.98 -31.72
C ASP A 78 2.87 12.75 -30.30
N ILE A 79 3.50 11.79 -29.61
CA ILE A 79 3.17 11.43 -28.23
C ILE A 79 4.26 11.79 -27.24
N PHE A 80 3.89 12.07 -25.99
CA PHE A 80 4.80 12.20 -24.85
C PHE A 80 4.17 11.67 -23.56
N GLY A 81 5.01 11.42 -22.55
CA GLY A 81 4.62 10.78 -21.28
C GLY A 81 4.65 9.25 -21.32
N GLU A 82 4.72 8.63 -22.49
CA GLU A 82 4.74 7.17 -22.66
C GLU A 82 5.93 6.53 -21.95
N MET A 83 7.13 7.12 -21.96
CA MET A 83 8.28 6.55 -21.26
C MET A 83 7.94 6.32 -19.79
N SER A 84 7.41 7.33 -19.08
CA SER A 84 7.18 7.22 -17.64
C SER A 84 5.97 6.33 -17.30
N ILE A 85 4.96 6.25 -18.18
CA ILE A 85 3.92 5.22 -18.08
C ILE A 85 4.52 3.81 -18.16
N MET A 86 5.43 3.59 -19.10
CA MET A 86 5.76 2.26 -19.62
C MET A 86 7.04 1.69 -19.00
N THR A 87 8.07 2.50 -18.76
CA THR A 87 9.28 2.14 -18.00
C THR A 87 9.06 2.26 -16.50
N GLY A 88 8.14 3.12 -16.05
CA GLY A 88 7.88 3.41 -14.64
C GLY A 88 8.87 4.37 -13.98
N GLU A 89 9.95 4.77 -14.67
CA GLU A 89 10.83 5.84 -14.19
C GLU A 89 10.08 7.19 -14.17
N PRO A 90 10.43 8.13 -13.26
CA PRO A 90 10.00 9.51 -13.38
C PRO A 90 10.38 10.14 -14.72
N THR A 91 9.59 11.11 -15.16
CA THR A 91 9.83 11.93 -16.36
C THR A 91 11.22 12.55 -16.31
N ASN A 92 11.97 12.38 -17.40
CA ASN A 92 13.38 12.76 -17.48
C ASN A 92 13.63 14.16 -18.02
N ALA A 93 12.58 14.84 -18.49
CA ALA A 93 12.63 16.18 -19.08
C ALA A 93 11.35 16.94 -18.73
N ASP A 94 11.44 18.27 -18.74
CA ASP A 94 10.26 19.14 -18.77
C ASP A 94 9.66 19.09 -20.18
N ILE A 95 8.33 19.06 -20.28
CA ILE A 95 7.60 19.30 -21.53
C ILE A 95 6.93 20.67 -21.43
N ILE A 96 7.24 21.56 -22.36
CA ILE A 96 6.85 22.98 -22.32
C ILE A 96 6.09 23.32 -23.60
N ALA A 97 5.00 24.09 -23.49
CA ALA A 97 4.28 24.60 -24.65
C ALA A 97 5.11 25.65 -25.40
N SER A 98 5.24 25.50 -26.73
CA SER A 98 5.89 26.45 -27.63
C SER A 98 4.81 27.12 -28.48
N GLY A 99 4.39 28.32 -28.08
CA GLY A 99 3.15 28.94 -28.51
C GLY A 99 1.91 28.33 -27.84
N PHE A 100 0.73 28.59 -28.43
CA PHE A 100 -0.51 27.99 -27.98
C PHE A 100 -0.61 26.52 -28.43
N VAL A 101 -0.90 25.63 -27.49
CA VAL A 101 -0.88 24.18 -27.68
C VAL A 101 -2.19 23.55 -27.21
N LYS A 102 -2.66 22.54 -27.94
CA LYS A 102 -3.68 21.60 -27.46
C LYS A 102 -3.14 20.17 -27.48
N VAL A 103 -3.45 19.40 -26.45
CA VAL A 103 -3.03 17.99 -26.32
C VAL A 103 -4.21 17.11 -25.94
N VAL A 104 -4.30 15.92 -26.54
CA VAL A 104 -5.20 14.86 -26.05
C VAL A 104 -4.49 14.10 -24.94
N LYS A 105 -4.96 14.25 -23.71
CA LYS A 105 -4.47 13.57 -22.51
C LYS A 105 -5.30 12.32 -22.26
N ILE A 106 -4.65 11.16 -22.29
CA ILE A 106 -5.24 9.83 -22.20
C ILE A 106 -4.74 9.17 -20.90
N PRO A 107 -5.63 8.61 -20.04
CA PRO A 107 -5.22 7.92 -18.83
C PRO A 107 -4.31 6.72 -19.08
N ARG A 108 -3.34 6.51 -18.19
CA ARG A 108 -2.41 5.37 -18.22
C ARG A 108 -3.15 4.04 -18.33
N GLU A 109 -4.20 3.87 -17.56
CA GLU A 109 -4.93 2.60 -17.40
C GLU A 109 -5.61 2.23 -18.71
N THR A 110 -6.33 3.19 -19.31
CA THR A 110 -7.01 3.00 -20.61
C THR A 110 -6.03 2.75 -21.74
N PHE A 111 -4.94 3.52 -21.81
CA PHE A 111 -3.89 3.28 -22.80
C PHE A 111 -3.27 1.89 -22.61
N SER A 112 -2.88 1.53 -21.39
CA SER A 112 -2.29 0.23 -21.09
C SER A 112 -3.21 -0.93 -21.46
N GLU A 113 -4.50 -0.86 -21.10
CA GLU A 113 -5.49 -1.89 -21.40
C GLU A 113 -5.64 -2.12 -22.91
N ILE A 114 -5.80 -1.04 -23.67
CA ILE A 114 -6.05 -1.08 -25.11
C ILE A 114 -4.80 -1.52 -25.87
N ILE A 115 -3.63 -0.99 -25.51
CA ILE A 115 -2.36 -1.35 -26.12
C ILE A 115 -2.01 -2.81 -25.84
N ILE A 116 -2.21 -3.33 -24.63
CA ILE A 116 -1.96 -4.75 -24.31
C ILE A 116 -2.88 -5.68 -25.12
N LYS A 117 -4.12 -5.26 -25.41
CA LYS A 117 -5.06 -6.02 -26.26
C LYS A 117 -4.73 -5.95 -27.76
N ASN A 118 -3.88 -5.02 -28.20
CA ASN A 118 -3.54 -4.83 -29.61
C ASN A 118 -2.03 -4.99 -29.90
N PRO A 119 -1.56 -6.20 -30.26
CA PRO A 119 -0.14 -6.49 -30.48
C PRO A 119 0.56 -5.61 -31.54
N LYS A 120 -0.18 -5.12 -32.54
CA LYS A 120 0.39 -4.25 -33.58
C LYS A 120 0.65 -2.84 -33.05
N THR A 121 -0.34 -2.27 -32.36
CA THR A 121 -0.21 -0.95 -31.71
C THR A 121 0.87 -1.01 -30.62
N LEU A 122 0.90 -2.06 -29.79
CA LEU A 122 1.98 -2.36 -28.84
C LEU A 122 3.37 -2.34 -29.49
N GLY A 123 3.54 -3.00 -30.63
CA GLY A 123 4.80 -3.00 -31.38
C GLY A 123 5.25 -1.63 -31.85
N LYS A 124 4.34 -0.67 -32.06
CA LYS A 124 4.70 0.73 -32.38
C LYS A 124 5.07 1.54 -31.14
N VAL A 125 4.33 1.40 -30.04
CA VAL A 125 4.68 2.10 -28.78
C VAL A 125 6.04 1.64 -28.26
N ALA A 126 6.29 0.31 -28.30
CA ALA A 126 7.58 -0.25 -27.93
C ALA A 126 8.73 0.33 -28.77
N LYS A 127 8.56 0.51 -30.09
CA LYS A 127 9.55 1.16 -30.96
C LYS A 127 9.85 2.61 -30.57
N ILE A 128 8.82 3.40 -30.23
CA ILE A 128 9.01 4.79 -29.80
C ILE A 128 9.79 4.86 -28.49
N ILE A 129 9.45 4.01 -27.53
CA ILE A 129 10.19 3.88 -26.26
C ILE A 129 11.63 3.46 -26.52
N THR A 130 11.85 2.42 -27.33
CA THR A 130 13.18 1.97 -27.75
C THR A 130 14.03 3.10 -28.33
N SER A 131 13.52 3.84 -29.30
CA SER A 131 14.24 4.97 -29.91
C SER A 131 14.61 6.04 -28.88
N ARG A 132 13.69 6.37 -27.96
CA ARG A 132 13.91 7.37 -26.91
C ARG A 132 14.88 6.88 -25.82
N MET A 133 14.89 5.59 -25.50
CA MET A 133 15.86 4.99 -24.57
C MET A 133 17.28 5.00 -25.16
N VAL A 134 17.45 4.56 -26.42
CA VAL A 134 18.75 4.60 -27.12
C VAL A 134 19.30 6.03 -27.20
N GLN A 135 18.44 7.00 -27.54
CA GLN A 135 18.83 8.41 -27.60
C GLN A 135 19.25 8.98 -26.23
N ARG A 136 18.70 8.44 -25.13
CA ARG A 136 19.00 8.86 -23.75
C ARG A 136 20.25 8.20 -23.17
N GLU A 137 20.61 6.98 -23.56
CA GLU A 137 21.88 6.36 -23.14
C GLU A 137 23.10 7.14 -23.63
N ILE A 138 22.98 7.82 -24.77
CA ILE A 138 23.99 8.76 -25.30
C ILE A 138 24.15 9.99 -24.38
N GLU A 139 23.16 10.31 -23.53
CA GLU A 139 23.09 11.56 -22.75
C GLU A 139 23.22 11.40 -21.22
N LYS A 140 23.04 10.20 -20.63
CA LYS A 140 22.77 10.09 -19.18
C LYS A 140 23.99 9.92 -18.25
N LYS A 141 24.18 10.94 -17.42
CA LYS A 141 24.72 10.93 -16.05
C LYS A 141 23.62 11.39 -15.07
N THR A 142 23.59 11.03 -13.78
CA THR A 142 24.39 10.04 -13.01
C THR A 142 23.41 8.99 -12.44
N LYS A 143 23.69 8.37 -11.28
CA LYS A 143 22.88 7.31 -10.63
C LYS A 143 22.33 7.72 -9.24
N GLU A 144 22.58 8.96 -8.81
CA GLU A 144 22.40 9.40 -7.41
C GLU A 144 21.01 9.99 -7.10
N GLU A 145 20.26 10.46 -8.11
CA GLU A 145 18.98 11.17 -7.93
C GLU A 145 17.82 10.29 -7.38
N LEU A 146 17.92 8.95 -7.43
CA LEU A 146 16.84 8.06 -6.98
C LEU A 146 16.82 7.80 -5.47
N ALA A 147 17.94 8.02 -4.76
CA ALA A 147 18.05 7.66 -3.34
C ALA A 147 17.33 8.64 -2.39
N GLU A 148 17.14 9.89 -2.81
CA GLU A 148 16.51 10.93 -1.98
C GLU A 148 14.97 10.92 -2.02
N ALA A 149 14.35 10.22 -2.97
CA ALA A 149 12.91 10.32 -3.21
C ALA A 149 12.03 9.82 -2.03
N HIS A 150 12.44 8.75 -1.35
CA HIS A 150 11.60 8.11 -0.32
C HIS A 150 11.40 8.92 0.97
N THR A 151 12.34 9.81 1.33
CA THR A 151 12.23 10.66 2.53
C THR A 151 11.35 11.89 2.33
N HIS A 152 10.89 12.15 1.11
CA HIS A 152 10.15 13.36 0.72
C HIS A 152 8.64 13.13 0.46
N SER A 153 8.11 11.92 0.60
CA SER A 153 6.67 11.67 0.42
C SER A 153 5.83 12.24 1.57
N GLU A 154 4.89 13.14 1.25
CA GLU A 154 3.96 13.71 2.23
C GLU A 154 2.76 12.81 2.60
N ASP A 155 2.62 11.65 1.95
CA ASP A 155 1.51 10.70 2.14
C ASP A 155 1.95 9.23 1.93
N PRO A 156 3.00 8.75 2.64
CA PRO A 156 3.61 7.43 2.39
C PRO A 156 2.68 6.24 2.65
N TYR A 157 1.56 6.46 3.36
CA TYR A 157 0.57 5.43 3.65
C TYR A 157 -0.75 5.62 2.89
N ASP A 158 -0.84 6.57 1.96
CA ASP A 158 -2.04 6.82 1.16
C ASP A 158 -3.28 7.20 1.99
N LEU A 159 -3.09 8.05 3.02
CA LEU A 159 -4.19 8.56 3.86
C LEU A 159 -4.87 9.77 3.21
N LYS A 160 -4.21 10.45 2.25
CA LYS A 160 -4.75 11.54 1.43
C LYS A 160 -5.17 11.07 0.03
N PHE A 161 -5.22 9.75 -0.21
CA PHE A 161 -5.55 9.14 -1.52
C PHE A 161 -4.57 9.48 -2.66
N SER A 162 -3.33 9.85 -2.34
CA SER A 162 -2.27 10.21 -3.29
C SER A 162 -1.90 9.10 -4.29
N SER A 163 -2.23 7.84 -3.99
CA SER A 163 -2.09 6.69 -4.89
C SER A 163 -3.12 6.66 -6.02
N VAL A 164 -4.25 7.36 -5.85
CA VAL A 164 -5.34 7.38 -6.81
C VAL A 164 -5.06 8.42 -7.88
N ILE A 165 -5.08 7.97 -9.14
CA ILE A 165 -4.64 8.78 -10.29
C ILE A 165 -5.75 9.69 -10.81
N GLU A 166 -7.00 9.22 -10.82
CA GLU A 166 -8.16 10.02 -11.24
C GLU A 166 -9.10 10.31 -10.05
N PRO A 167 -9.77 11.49 -10.02
CA PRO A 167 -10.78 11.81 -9.01
C PRO A 167 -11.89 10.75 -9.00
N THR A 168 -11.89 9.93 -7.95
CA THR A 168 -12.76 8.77 -7.76
C THR A 168 -13.70 9.08 -6.60
N LYS A 169 -15.01 8.92 -6.81
CA LYS A 169 -16.01 9.12 -5.76
C LYS A 169 -16.31 7.80 -5.05
N VAL A 170 -15.91 7.72 -3.79
CA VAL A 170 -16.10 6.54 -2.94
C VAL A 170 -17.18 6.83 -1.90
N LEU A 171 -18.29 6.11 -1.98
CA LEU A 171 -19.33 6.15 -0.94
C LEU A 171 -18.97 5.16 0.16
N VAL A 172 -18.87 5.63 1.40
CA VAL A 172 -18.61 4.79 2.57
C VAL A 172 -19.86 4.67 3.42
N ILE A 173 -20.15 3.46 3.89
CA ILE A 173 -21.42 3.10 4.55
C ILE A 173 -21.17 2.27 5.80
N ASN A 174 -21.83 2.65 6.89
CA ASN A 174 -21.81 1.98 8.19
C ASN A 174 -23.25 1.85 8.72
N CYS A 175 -23.82 0.65 8.57
CA CYS A 175 -25.19 0.32 8.99
C CYS A 175 -25.19 -0.27 10.41
N GLY A 176 -25.80 0.44 11.36
CA GLY A 176 -26.15 -0.08 12.67
C GLY A 176 -27.57 -0.65 12.72
N SER A 177 -27.98 -1.15 13.88
CA SER A 177 -29.35 -1.69 14.08
C SER A 177 -30.45 -0.63 14.01
N SER A 178 -30.12 0.63 14.27
CA SER A 178 -31.06 1.77 14.28
C SER A 178 -30.43 3.08 13.76
N SER A 179 -29.32 2.98 13.02
CA SER A 179 -28.61 4.11 12.44
C SER A 179 -27.95 3.77 11.10
N LEU A 180 -27.84 4.77 10.23
CA LEU A 180 -27.10 4.72 8.97
C LEU A 180 -26.14 5.91 8.93
N LYS A 181 -24.85 5.65 9.06
CA LYS A 181 -23.79 6.65 8.84
C LYS A 181 -23.20 6.44 7.45
N TYR A 182 -23.00 7.53 6.72
CA TYR A 182 -22.41 7.49 5.39
C TYR A 182 -21.53 8.71 5.12
N SER A 183 -20.54 8.54 4.24
CA SER A 183 -19.65 9.61 3.80
C SER A 183 -19.30 9.45 2.33
N LEU A 184 -19.41 10.51 1.55
CA LEU A 184 -18.94 10.54 0.16
C LEU A 184 -17.58 11.21 0.11
N PHE A 185 -16.56 10.47 -0.32
CA PHE A 185 -15.23 11.00 -0.60
C PHE A 185 -15.09 11.27 -2.09
N ASP A 186 -14.26 12.25 -2.43
CA ASP A 186 -13.65 12.43 -3.75
C ASP A 186 -12.15 12.41 -3.52
N THR A 187 -11.42 11.52 -4.20
CA THR A 187 -9.99 11.32 -3.97
C THR A 187 -9.12 12.52 -4.36
N SER A 188 -9.67 13.50 -5.09
CA SER A 188 -9.00 14.79 -5.32
C SER A 188 -9.00 15.73 -4.11
N GLN A 189 -9.76 15.40 -3.05
CA GLN A 189 -9.96 16.27 -1.88
C GLN A 189 -9.49 15.62 -0.58
N THR A 190 -8.90 16.45 0.29
CA THR A 190 -8.45 16.02 1.63
C THR A 190 -9.59 15.86 2.63
N LYS A 191 -10.82 16.26 2.30
CA LYS A 191 -12.02 16.15 3.15
C LYS A 191 -13.16 15.43 2.41
N PRO A 192 -14.11 14.77 3.11
CA PRO A 192 -15.31 14.24 2.47
C PRO A 192 -16.10 15.36 1.78
N LEU A 193 -16.69 15.07 0.62
CA LEU A 193 -17.67 15.95 -0.05
C LEU A 193 -18.96 16.08 0.77
N PHE A 194 -19.35 14.98 1.42
CA PHE A 194 -20.59 14.89 2.17
C PHE A 194 -20.41 13.92 3.35
N GLU A 195 -20.90 14.28 4.54
CA GLU A 195 -21.08 13.34 5.65
C GLU A 195 -22.56 13.33 6.06
N GLY A 196 -23.12 12.17 6.34
CA GLY A 196 -24.49 12.03 6.82
C GLY A 196 -24.63 10.97 7.91
N LEU A 197 -25.54 11.23 8.82
CA LEU A 197 -25.87 10.36 9.94
C LEU A 197 -27.38 10.40 10.15
N ILE A 198 -28.04 9.26 9.90
CA ILE A 198 -29.44 9.02 10.23
C ILE A 198 -29.46 8.18 11.51
N GLU A 199 -30.16 8.64 12.54
CA GLU A 199 -30.28 7.98 13.83
C GLU A 199 -31.74 7.77 14.22
N ARG A 200 -31.96 6.82 15.14
CA ARG A 200 -33.28 6.47 15.68
C ARG A 200 -34.25 5.99 14.59
N ILE A 201 -33.73 5.28 13.59
CA ILE A 201 -34.52 4.62 12.53
C ILE A 201 -35.61 3.76 13.19
N GLY A 202 -36.85 3.87 12.71
CA GLY A 202 -38.01 3.19 13.30
C GLY A 202 -38.64 3.90 14.50
N SER A 203 -38.12 5.06 14.91
CA SER A 203 -38.72 5.93 15.92
C SER A 203 -39.45 7.12 15.27
N PRO A 204 -40.54 7.66 15.87
CA PRO A 204 -41.08 8.96 15.51
C PRO A 204 -40.03 10.09 15.60
N ASN A 205 -39.00 9.92 16.45
CA ASN A 205 -37.90 10.86 16.65
C ASN A 205 -36.69 10.55 15.75
N ALA A 206 -36.88 9.87 14.62
CA ALA A 206 -35.85 9.65 13.61
C ALA A 206 -35.29 10.99 13.10
N PHE A 207 -33.97 11.08 12.98
CA PHE A 207 -33.27 12.33 12.75
C PHE A 207 -32.10 12.16 11.79
N HIS A 208 -31.93 13.13 10.89
CA HIS A 208 -30.88 13.12 9.88
C HIS A 208 -30.02 14.37 10.00
N LYS A 209 -28.76 14.17 10.37
CA LYS A 209 -27.72 15.20 10.44
C LYS A 209 -26.79 15.05 9.24
N MET A 210 -26.50 16.16 8.58
CA MET A 210 -25.70 16.23 7.36
C MET A 210 -24.64 17.32 7.48
N LYS A 211 -23.47 17.08 6.89
CA LYS A 211 -22.51 18.11 6.50
C LYS A 211 -22.42 18.06 4.98
N THR A 212 -22.88 19.12 4.34
CA THR A 212 -22.95 19.25 2.89
C THR A 212 -21.88 20.22 2.39
N PRO A 213 -21.61 20.30 1.07
CA PRO A 213 -20.70 21.30 0.50
C PRO A 213 -21.05 22.76 0.83
N GLN A 214 -22.29 23.03 1.24
CA GLN A 214 -22.86 24.34 1.57
C GLN A 214 -22.97 24.56 3.09
N GLY A 215 -22.56 23.59 3.92
CA GLY A 215 -22.56 23.67 5.37
C GLY A 215 -23.37 22.58 6.08
N PRO A 216 -23.50 22.65 7.42
CA PRO A 216 -24.29 21.68 8.18
C PRO A 216 -25.80 21.85 7.92
N LYS A 217 -26.53 20.74 7.82
CA LYS A 217 -27.99 20.68 7.76
C LYS A 217 -28.53 19.59 8.68
N GLU A 218 -29.73 19.82 9.22
CA GLU A 218 -30.40 18.89 10.13
C GLU A 218 -31.89 18.80 9.79
N ARG A 219 -32.47 17.61 9.88
CA ARG A 219 -33.86 17.34 9.47
C ARG A 219 -34.48 16.20 10.30
N ASN A 220 -35.71 16.40 10.77
CA ASN A 220 -36.55 15.33 11.31
C ASN A 220 -37.03 14.42 10.19
N GLU A 221 -36.97 13.11 10.41
CA GLU A 221 -37.25 12.05 9.42
C GLU A 221 -38.32 11.08 9.93
N GLU A 222 -39.47 11.59 10.38
CA GLU A 222 -40.62 10.81 10.88
C GLU A 222 -41.11 9.70 9.93
N LYS A 223 -40.72 9.78 8.64
CA LYS A 223 -41.02 8.79 7.59
C LYS A 223 -40.03 7.62 7.53
N VAL A 224 -38.89 7.69 8.21
CA VAL A 224 -37.84 6.66 8.21
C VAL A 224 -38.16 5.59 9.25
N LYS A 225 -38.96 4.60 8.83
CA LYS A 225 -39.48 3.52 9.67
C LYS A 225 -38.60 2.28 9.65
N GLU A 226 -37.93 2.02 8.53
CA GLU A 226 -37.01 0.89 8.37
C GLU A 226 -35.70 1.31 7.69
N MET A 227 -34.70 0.42 7.70
CA MET A 227 -33.38 0.69 7.13
C MET A 227 -33.45 1.08 5.64
N LYS A 228 -34.41 0.51 4.89
CA LYS A 228 -34.68 0.84 3.49
C LYS A 228 -35.05 2.32 3.30
N ASP A 229 -35.85 2.89 4.20
CA ASP A 229 -36.21 4.31 4.16
C ASP A 229 -35.00 5.21 4.42
N ALA A 230 -34.10 4.79 5.32
CA ALA A 230 -32.86 5.51 5.59
C ALA A 230 -31.95 5.55 4.35
N PHE A 231 -31.89 4.47 3.57
CA PHE A 231 -31.19 4.47 2.28
C PHE A 231 -31.84 5.41 1.25
N TYR A 232 -33.16 5.51 1.19
CA TYR A 232 -33.82 6.51 0.32
C TYR A 232 -33.56 7.95 0.77
N SER A 233 -33.55 8.21 2.09
CA SER A 233 -33.17 9.50 2.66
C SER A 233 -31.71 9.87 2.37
N MET A 234 -30.79 8.89 2.44
CA MET A 234 -29.39 9.03 2.01
C MET A 234 -29.28 9.42 0.54
N VAL A 235 -29.96 8.70 -0.37
CA VAL A 235 -29.98 9.00 -1.81
C VAL A 235 -30.51 10.41 -2.05
N TRP A 236 -31.67 10.76 -1.47
CA TRP A 236 -32.28 12.09 -1.57
C TRP A 236 -31.32 13.20 -1.11
N ALA A 237 -30.61 13.01 0.00
CA ALA A 237 -29.67 14.00 0.53
C ALA A 237 -28.41 14.14 -0.35
N LEU A 238 -27.85 13.03 -0.84
CA LEU A 238 -26.69 13.04 -1.72
C LEU A 238 -26.99 13.69 -3.08
N THR A 239 -28.20 13.51 -3.61
CA THR A 239 -28.65 14.05 -4.90
C THR A 239 -29.52 15.31 -4.81
N HIS A 240 -29.56 16.00 -3.67
CA HIS A 240 -30.45 17.17 -3.52
C HIS A 240 -30.00 18.34 -4.41
N PRO A 241 -30.85 18.96 -5.24
CA PRO A 241 -30.42 19.98 -6.21
C PRO A 241 -29.68 21.19 -5.61
N GLU A 242 -30.06 21.60 -4.39
CA GLU A 242 -29.45 22.75 -3.71
C GLU A 242 -28.19 22.43 -2.88
N PHE A 243 -28.07 21.18 -2.39
CA PHE A 243 -27.09 20.85 -1.35
C PHE A 243 -26.47 19.46 -1.42
N GLY A 244 -26.87 18.64 -2.39
CA GLY A 244 -26.23 17.37 -2.68
C GLY A 244 -24.80 17.56 -3.17
N ALA A 245 -24.02 16.48 -3.09
CA ALA A 245 -22.65 16.44 -3.60
C ALA A 245 -22.56 15.85 -5.02
N ILE A 246 -23.64 15.22 -5.51
CA ILE A 246 -23.73 14.56 -6.83
C ILE A 246 -25.10 14.85 -7.44
N LYS A 247 -25.22 14.75 -8.77
CA LYS A 247 -26.50 14.88 -9.50
C LYS A 247 -27.25 13.55 -9.59
N SER A 248 -26.52 12.44 -9.59
CA SER A 248 -27.02 11.08 -9.71
C SER A 248 -26.15 10.12 -8.91
N MET A 249 -26.74 9.07 -8.36
CA MET A 249 -26.00 7.98 -7.70
C MET A 249 -24.99 7.31 -8.65
N SER A 250 -25.21 7.37 -9.97
CA SER A 250 -24.29 6.87 -11.00
C SER A 250 -22.94 7.61 -11.07
N GLU A 251 -22.74 8.68 -10.29
CA GLU A 251 -21.44 9.34 -10.12
C GLU A 251 -20.56 8.67 -9.04
N ILE A 252 -21.00 7.58 -8.43
CA ILE A 252 -20.25 6.83 -7.40
C ILE A 252 -19.52 5.66 -8.06
N ASP A 253 -18.19 5.73 -8.03
CA ASP A 253 -17.30 4.78 -8.70
C ASP A 253 -17.03 3.51 -7.86
N ALA A 254 -17.13 3.61 -6.53
CA ALA A 254 -16.98 2.48 -5.61
C ALA A 254 -17.74 2.68 -4.31
N VAL A 255 -18.09 1.58 -3.63
CA VAL A 255 -18.72 1.62 -2.30
C VAL A 255 -17.93 0.80 -1.27
N GLY A 256 -17.60 1.41 -0.14
CA GLY A 256 -16.96 0.76 1.01
C GLY A 256 -17.94 0.53 2.15
N HIS A 257 -18.10 -0.72 2.58
CA HIS A 257 -19.00 -1.11 3.67
C HIS A 257 -18.21 -1.53 4.90
N ARG A 258 -18.51 -0.93 6.06
CA ARG A 258 -18.06 -1.48 7.35
C ARG A 258 -18.84 -2.77 7.65
N VAL A 259 -18.12 -3.83 7.97
CA VAL A 259 -18.67 -5.10 8.48
C VAL A 259 -18.06 -5.37 9.85
N ALA A 260 -18.88 -5.64 10.85
CA ALA A 260 -18.39 -5.78 12.23
C ALA A 260 -17.52 -7.04 12.44
N HIS A 261 -17.86 -8.16 11.80
CA HIS A 261 -17.18 -9.44 12.03
C HIS A 261 -16.84 -10.19 10.74
N GLY A 262 -15.55 -10.43 10.51
CA GLY A 262 -15.01 -11.21 9.39
C GLY A 262 -14.64 -12.66 9.73
N GLY A 263 -14.83 -13.07 10.99
CA GLY A 263 -14.43 -14.39 11.49
C GLY A 263 -12.92 -14.61 11.39
N SER A 264 -12.51 -15.88 11.31
CA SER A 264 -11.13 -16.28 10.99
C SER A 264 -10.81 -16.26 9.49
N LYS A 265 -11.82 -16.03 8.62
CA LYS A 265 -11.69 -16.10 7.17
C LYS A 265 -11.14 -14.81 6.54
N PHE A 266 -11.45 -13.66 7.11
CA PHE A 266 -11.11 -12.36 6.51
C PHE A 266 -10.07 -11.58 7.33
N SER A 267 -8.81 -11.63 6.88
CA SER A 267 -7.68 -10.85 7.39
C SER A 267 -7.45 -9.52 6.65
N SER A 268 -8.25 -9.23 5.62
CA SER A 268 -8.26 -7.96 4.90
C SER A 268 -9.67 -7.60 4.43
N ALA A 269 -9.81 -6.39 3.88
CA ALA A 269 -10.96 -6.06 3.07
C ALA A 269 -11.07 -6.96 1.83
N ALA A 270 -12.28 -7.12 1.29
CA ALA A 270 -12.59 -8.00 0.16
C ALA A 270 -13.68 -7.39 -0.75
N ILE A 271 -13.56 -7.56 -2.07
CA ILE A 271 -14.63 -7.21 -3.02
C ILE A 271 -15.84 -8.11 -2.75
N ILE A 272 -17.02 -7.53 -2.67
CA ILE A 272 -18.27 -8.23 -2.37
C ILE A 272 -18.75 -9.00 -3.60
N ASP A 273 -18.86 -10.31 -3.43
CA ASP A 273 -19.54 -11.25 -4.32
C ASP A 273 -20.48 -12.16 -3.50
N ASP A 274 -21.16 -13.12 -4.15
CA ASP A 274 -22.06 -14.06 -3.48
C ASP A 274 -21.35 -14.96 -2.43
N SER A 275 -20.05 -15.23 -2.59
CA SER A 275 -19.24 -16.00 -1.64
C SER A 275 -18.92 -15.17 -0.39
N ILE A 276 -18.61 -13.88 -0.54
CA ILE A 276 -18.46 -12.95 0.58
C ILE A 276 -19.80 -12.76 1.31
N ILE A 277 -20.91 -12.57 0.59
CA ILE A 277 -22.27 -12.47 1.15
C ILE A 277 -22.61 -13.72 1.97
N GLY A 278 -22.39 -14.92 1.42
CA GLY A 278 -22.59 -16.18 2.14
C GLY A 278 -21.71 -16.30 3.38
N SER A 279 -20.47 -15.81 3.31
CA SER A 279 -19.52 -15.83 4.44
C SER A 279 -19.93 -14.85 5.56
N ILE A 280 -20.36 -13.63 5.23
CA ILE A 280 -20.85 -12.64 6.20
C ILE A 280 -22.08 -13.20 6.94
N ARG A 281 -22.97 -13.88 6.20
CA ARG A 281 -24.16 -14.55 6.75
C ARG A 281 -23.81 -15.69 7.70
N ALA A 282 -22.78 -16.49 7.39
CA ALA A 282 -22.27 -17.53 8.27
C ALA A 282 -21.72 -16.99 9.61
N PHE A 283 -21.23 -15.74 9.64
CA PHE A 283 -20.75 -15.09 10.86
C PHE A 283 -21.83 -14.35 11.67
N TYR A 284 -23.12 -14.50 11.33
CA TYR A 284 -24.22 -13.96 12.15
C TYR A 284 -24.17 -14.39 13.63
N PRO A 285 -23.84 -15.65 14.00
CA PRO A 285 -23.74 -16.04 15.41
C PRO A 285 -22.65 -15.27 16.20
N LEU A 286 -21.58 -14.84 15.53
CA LEU A 286 -20.47 -14.11 16.16
C LEU A 286 -20.76 -12.61 16.34
N ALA A 287 -21.67 -12.04 15.54
CA ALA A 287 -22.06 -10.63 15.63
C ALA A 287 -23.55 -10.38 15.27
N PRO A 288 -24.50 -10.96 16.02
CA PRO A 288 -25.92 -10.98 15.65
C PRO A 288 -26.57 -9.59 15.65
N LEU A 289 -26.04 -8.64 16.44
CA LEU A 289 -26.52 -7.26 16.49
C LEU A 289 -25.88 -6.33 15.43
N HIS A 290 -25.01 -6.86 14.56
CA HIS A 290 -24.24 -6.05 13.62
C HIS A 290 -24.23 -6.63 12.19
N ASN A 291 -23.70 -7.85 11.99
CA ASN A 291 -23.52 -8.42 10.66
C ASN A 291 -24.82 -8.50 9.83
N PRO A 292 -26.02 -8.80 10.41
CA PRO A 292 -27.27 -8.76 9.65
C PRO A 292 -27.61 -7.38 9.08
N TYR A 293 -27.35 -6.31 9.84
CA TYR A 293 -27.58 -4.93 9.38
C TYR A 293 -26.52 -4.48 8.38
N ASN A 294 -25.27 -4.92 8.55
CA ASN A 294 -24.21 -4.67 7.56
C ASN A 294 -24.54 -5.34 6.22
N LEU A 295 -24.97 -6.61 6.24
CA LEU A 295 -25.33 -7.34 5.01
C LEU A 295 -26.60 -6.78 4.37
N SER A 296 -27.62 -6.42 5.15
CA SER A 296 -28.81 -5.73 4.62
C SER A 296 -28.43 -4.42 3.91
N GLY A 297 -27.43 -3.67 4.41
CA GLY A 297 -26.94 -2.46 3.74
C GLY A 297 -26.25 -2.75 2.41
N ILE A 298 -25.43 -3.80 2.34
CA ILE A 298 -24.81 -4.30 1.11
C ILE A 298 -25.89 -4.69 0.08
N GLU A 299 -26.83 -5.56 0.46
CA GLU A 299 -27.91 -6.04 -0.40
C GLU A 299 -28.86 -4.91 -0.85
N THR A 300 -28.97 -3.81 -0.09
CA THR A 300 -29.71 -2.61 -0.50
C THR A 300 -28.92 -1.78 -1.51
N ILE A 301 -27.62 -1.59 -1.32
CA ILE A 301 -26.80 -0.82 -2.27
C ILE A 301 -26.60 -1.56 -3.58
N GLN A 302 -26.48 -2.89 -3.59
CA GLN A 302 -26.50 -3.69 -4.83
C GLN A 302 -27.76 -3.45 -5.69
N LYS A 303 -28.89 -3.07 -5.07
CA LYS A 303 -30.14 -2.73 -5.79
C LYS A 303 -30.15 -1.28 -6.30
N ILE A 304 -29.45 -0.37 -5.62
CA ILE A 304 -29.36 1.07 -5.98
C ILE A 304 -28.25 1.30 -7.02
N LEU A 305 -27.15 0.55 -6.91
CA LEU A 305 -25.93 0.63 -7.72
C LEU A 305 -25.50 -0.76 -8.22
N PRO A 306 -26.19 -1.35 -9.22
CA PRO A 306 -25.96 -2.75 -9.61
C PRO A 306 -24.63 -3.01 -10.32
N GLN A 307 -23.98 -1.98 -10.86
CA GLN A 307 -22.72 -2.07 -11.62
C GLN A 307 -21.53 -1.48 -10.86
N THR A 308 -21.75 -0.81 -9.72
CA THR A 308 -20.68 -0.20 -8.93
C THR A 308 -20.03 -1.26 -8.03
N PRO A 309 -18.69 -1.44 -8.08
CA PRO A 309 -18.01 -2.41 -7.22
C PRO A 309 -18.12 -2.01 -5.74
N GLN A 310 -18.34 -3.01 -4.89
CA GLN A 310 -18.51 -2.83 -3.45
C GLN A 310 -17.44 -3.63 -2.69
N VAL A 311 -16.93 -3.10 -1.59
CA VAL A 311 -15.88 -3.73 -0.78
C VAL A 311 -16.35 -3.81 0.67
N ALA A 312 -16.23 -4.99 1.27
CA ALA A 312 -16.41 -5.20 2.70
C ALA A 312 -15.09 -4.96 3.43
N VAL A 313 -15.11 -4.08 4.44
CA VAL A 313 -13.98 -3.79 5.33
C VAL A 313 -14.35 -4.24 6.75
N PHE A 314 -13.62 -5.23 7.27
CA PHE A 314 -13.98 -5.92 8.51
C PHE A 314 -13.23 -5.35 9.72
N ASP A 315 -13.93 -5.00 10.80
CA ASP A 315 -13.31 -4.49 12.04
C ASP A 315 -12.37 -5.52 12.70
N THR A 316 -12.62 -6.82 12.51
CA THR A 316 -11.78 -7.93 13.02
C THR A 316 -10.53 -8.19 12.17
N ALA A 317 -10.42 -7.62 10.96
CA ALA A 317 -9.37 -7.99 10.00
C ALA A 317 -7.96 -7.62 10.48
N PHE A 318 -7.77 -6.42 11.01
CA PHE A 318 -6.47 -5.95 11.51
C PHE A 318 -5.91 -6.85 12.63
N HIS A 319 -6.81 -7.41 13.43
CA HIS A 319 -6.53 -8.27 14.57
C HIS A 319 -6.28 -9.75 14.21
N GLN A 320 -6.42 -10.15 12.93
CA GLN A 320 -6.02 -11.50 12.49
C GLN A 320 -4.50 -11.76 12.55
N THR A 321 -3.70 -10.75 12.95
CA THR A 321 -2.26 -10.90 13.20
C THR A 321 -1.90 -11.22 14.66
N ILE A 322 -2.90 -11.30 15.55
CA ILE A 322 -2.71 -11.71 16.95
C ILE A 322 -2.22 -13.18 16.99
N PRO A 323 -1.16 -13.51 17.76
CA PRO A 323 -0.66 -14.87 17.88
C PRO A 323 -1.58 -15.75 18.74
N ASP A 324 -1.45 -17.07 18.57
CA ASP A 324 -2.22 -18.10 19.31
C ASP A 324 -2.21 -17.87 20.83
N SER A 325 -1.04 -17.61 21.40
CA SER A 325 -0.85 -17.31 22.83
C SER A 325 -1.62 -16.10 23.36
N ALA A 326 -2.15 -15.23 22.49
CA ALA A 326 -2.91 -14.03 22.85
C ALA A 326 -4.38 -14.09 22.42
N TYR A 327 -4.75 -14.91 21.41
CA TYR A 327 -6.15 -15.11 21.04
C TYR A 327 -6.85 -16.29 21.71
N THR A 328 -6.10 -17.30 22.16
CA THR A 328 -6.67 -18.52 22.74
C THR A 328 -7.06 -18.28 24.20
N TYR A 329 -8.34 -18.52 24.52
CA TYR A 329 -8.82 -18.51 25.89
C TYR A 329 -8.52 -19.85 26.56
N ALA A 330 -8.30 -19.85 27.88
CA ALA A 330 -8.03 -21.05 28.68
C ALA A 330 -9.31 -21.87 28.97
N LEU A 331 -10.00 -22.28 27.92
CA LEU A 331 -11.13 -23.21 27.90
C LEU A 331 -10.69 -24.56 27.29
N PRO A 332 -11.50 -25.64 27.36
CA PRO A 332 -11.23 -26.86 26.63
C PRO A 332 -11.04 -26.59 25.13
N TYR A 333 -9.89 -26.98 24.58
CA TYR A 333 -9.44 -26.57 23.25
C TYR A 333 -10.40 -27.02 22.14
N GLU A 334 -10.94 -28.23 22.25
CA GLU A 334 -11.89 -28.82 21.30
C GLU A 334 -13.21 -28.04 21.23
N LEU A 335 -13.64 -27.45 22.35
CA LEU A 335 -14.80 -26.57 22.41
C LEU A 335 -14.50 -25.22 21.76
N CYS A 336 -13.30 -24.66 22.00
CA CYS A 336 -12.85 -23.44 21.34
C CYS A 336 -12.81 -23.56 19.82
N GLU A 337 -12.31 -24.66 19.29
CA GLU A 337 -12.29 -24.93 17.84
C GLU A 337 -13.69 -25.13 17.26
N THR A 338 -14.54 -25.91 17.95
CA THR A 338 -15.91 -26.23 17.46
C THR A 338 -16.82 -25.00 17.45
N GLU A 339 -16.79 -24.20 18.53
CA GLU A 339 -17.65 -23.02 18.72
C GLU A 339 -16.99 -21.71 18.26
N GLN A 340 -15.77 -21.78 17.69
CA GLN A 340 -14.97 -20.64 17.26
C GLN A 340 -14.69 -19.59 18.37
N ILE A 341 -14.51 -20.05 19.61
CA ILE A 341 -14.29 -19.20 20.79
C ILE A 341 -12.82 -18.79 20.86
N ARG A 342 -12.54 -17.57 20.38
CA ARG A 342 -11.20 -16.94 20.38
C ARG A 342 -11.33 -15.42 20.44
N ARG A 343 -10.23 -14.72 20.77
CA ARG A 343 -10.14 -13.27 20.58
C ARG A 343 -10.24 -12.95 19.08
N TYR A 344 -11.17 -12.07 18.73
CA TYR A 344 -11.27 -11.50 17.38
C TYR A 344 -10.89 -10.02 17.37
N GLY A 345 -11.30 -9.25 18.39
CA GLY A 345 -11.03 -7.82 18.48
C GLY A 345 -11.86 -6.96 17.52
N PHE A 346 -12.09 -5.70 17.91
CA PHE A 346 -12.90 -4.74 17.14
C PHE A 346 -12.25 -3.35 17.16
N HIS A 347 -12.82 -2.41 16.40
CA HIS A 347 -12.20 -1.12 16.06
C HIS A 347 -10.86 -1.26 15.32
N GLY A 348 -10.57 -2.42 14.71
CA GLY A 348 -9.32 -2.68 14.00
C GLY A 348 -9.07 -1.69 12.86
N THR A 349 -10.14 -1.25 12.18
CA THR A 349 -10.14 -0.15 11.20
C THR A 349 -9.51 1.13 11.77
N ASN A 350 -9.94 1.55 12.97
CA ASN A 350 -9.43 2.75 13.63
C ASN A 350 -8.02 2.55 14.20
N HIS A 351 -7.76 1.41 14.86
CA HIS A 351 -6.43 1.08 15.40
C HIS A 351 -5.35 1.06 14.29
N LYS A 352 -5.70 0.55 13.10
CA LYS A 352 -4.85 0.60 11.91
C LYS A 352 -4.69 2.03 11.38
N TYR A 353 -5.78 2.80 11.27
CA TYR A 353 -5.73 4.19 10.79
C TYR A 353 -4.77 5.04 11.63
N VAL A 354 -4.96 5.07 12.96
CA VAL A 354 -4.17 5.96 13.82
C VAL A 354 -2.70 5.55 13.94
N SER A 355 -2.37 4.25 13.79
CA SER A 355 -0.97 3.80 13.77
C SER A 355 -0.23 4.26 12.51
N LEU A 356 -0.91 4.31 11.36
CA LEU A 356 -0.36 4.89 10.13
C LEU A 356 -0.20 6.42 10.24
N CYS A 357 -1.17 7.12 10.84
CA CYS A 357 -1.05 8.55 11.14
C CYS A 357 0.15 8.85 12.05
N ALA A 358 0.34 8.06 13.11
CA ALA A 358 1.49 8.19 14.00
C ALA A 358 2.81 7.95 13.27
N ALA A 359 2.90 6.90 12.45
CA ALA A 359 4.09 6.62 11.65
C ALA A 359 4.44 7.76 10.67
N GLN A 360 3.43 8.34 10.00
CA GLN A 360 3.59 9.48 9.11
C GLN A 360 4.04 10.75 9.84
N TYR A 361 3.46 11.02 11.02
CA TYR A 361 3.84 12.14 11.86
C TYR A 361 5.28 12.03 12.38
N LEU A 362 5.66 10.83 12.84
CA LEU A 362 7.01 10.52 13.33
C LEU A 362 8.06 10.40 12.21
N LYS A 363 7.64 10.44 10.93
CA LYS A 363 8.47 10.20 9.74
C LYS A 363 9.29 8.90 9.83
N ARG A 364 8.71 7.86 10.44
CA ARG A 364 9.30 6.53 10.57
C ARG A 364 8.40 5.48 9.91
N PRO A 365 8.97 4.44 9.27
CA PRO A 365 8.18 3.29 8.81
C PRO A 365 7.36 2.67 9.96
N VAL A 366 6.09 2.37 9.73
CA VAL A 366 5.23 1.69 10.73
C VAL A 366 5.79 0.31 11.11
N GLY A 367 6.57 -0.29 10.22
CA GLY A 367 7.34 -1.51 10.43
C GLY A 367 8.56 -1.37 11.35
N GLU A 368 8.81 -0.19 11.94
CA GLU A 368 9.86 0.05 12.95
C GLU A 368 9.29 0.47 14.31
N LEU A 369 7.95 0.54 14.44
CA LEU A 369 7.30 1.17 15.59
C LEU A 369 6.56 0.16 16.47
N LYS A 370 6.75 0.31 17.78
CA LYS A 370 5.94 -0.29 18.85
C LYS A 370 4.93 0.74 19.34
N ILE A 371 3.66 0.45 19.14
CA ILE A 371 2.56 1.41 19.36
C ILE A 371 1.51 0.78 20.27
N ILE A 372 1.06 1.54 21.26
CA ILE A 372 -0.20 1.26 21.97
C ILE A 372 -1.22 2.30 21.52
N SER A 373 -2.38 1.84 21.04
CA SER A 373 -3.46 2.74 20.63
C SER A 373 -4.71 2.53 21.49
N CYS A 374 -5.16 3.59 22.14
CA CYS A 374 -6.32 3.63 23.02
C CYS A 374 -7.48 4.32 22.28
N HIS A 375 -8.37 3.53 21.68
CA HIS A 375 -9.66 4.03 21.18
C HIS A 375 -10.63 4.13 22.35
N LEU A 376 -10.87 5.33 22.85
CA LEU A 376 -11.70 5.59 24.02
C LEU A 376 -12.97 6.33 23.58
N GLY A 377 -14.09 5.64 23.54
CA GLY A 377 -15.41 6.20 23.20
C GLY A 377 -16.53 5.52 23.99
N ASN A 378 -17.76 5.56 23.48
CA ASN A 378 -18.89 4.83 24.08
C ASN A 378 -18.70 3.30 24.01
N GLY A 379 -17.98 2.82 22.99
CA GLY A 379 -17.18 1.60 23.05
C GLY A 379 -15.71 1.98 23.22
N ALA A 380 -14.93 1.18 23.93
CA ALA A 380 -13.53 1.49 24.19
C ALA A 380 -12.65 0.24 24.08
N SER A 381 -11.50 0.36 23.41
CA SER A 381 -10.51 -0.70 23.25
C SER A 381 -9.08 -0.15 23.31
N VAL A 382 -8.14 -0.99 23.76
CA VAL A 382 -6.70 -0.76 23.59
C VAL A 382 -6.17 -1.83 22.64
N CYS A 383 -5.24 -1.49 21.77
CA CYS A 383 -4.54 -2.43 20.89
C CYS A 383 -3.02 -2.26 21.02
N ALA A 384 -2.31 -3.37 21.19
CA ALA A 384 -0.85 -3.45 21.07
C ALA A 384 -0.47 -3.74 19.62
N ILE A 385 0.35 -2.85 19.04
CA ILE A 385 0.74 -2.90 17.64
C ILE A 385 2.27 -2.97 17.58
N ASP A 386 2.79 -4.06 17.03
CA ASP A 386 4.22 -4.33 16.88
C ASP A 386 4.58 -4.34 15.39
N HIS A 387 5.45 -3.44 14.96
CA HIS A 387 5.93 -3.33 13.57
C HIS A 387 4.76 -3.30 12.55
N GLY A 388 3.68 -2.58 12.89
CA GLY A 388 2.47 -2.42 12.08
C GLY A 388 1.45 -3.58 12.14
N ARG A 389 1.65 -4.60 12.99
CA ARG A 389 0.74 -5.74 13.19
C ARG A 389 0.08 -5.68 14.56
N SER A 390 -1.20 -6.04 14.66
CA SER A 390 -1.87 -6.14 15.97
C SER A 390 -1.44 -7.43 16.65
N ILE A 391 -0.76 -7.34 17.79
CA ILE A 391 -0.33 -8.50 18.57
C ILE A 391 -1.23 -8.79 19.78
N ASP A 392 -2.01 -7.80 20.23
CA ASP A 392 -3.05 -7.97 21.25
C ASP A 392 -4.10 -6.86 21.14
N THR A 393 -5.31 -7.09 21.62
CA THR A 393 -6.41 -6.11 21.69
C THR A 393 -7.39 -6.43 22.82
N SER A 394 -7.85 -5.40 23.53
CA SER A 394 -8.57 -5.61 24.80
C SER A 394 -9.97 -6.21 24.61
N MET A 395 -10.57 -6.02 23.43
CA MET A 395 -11.85 -6.67 23.09
C MET A 395 -11.63 -8.13 22.67
N GLY A 396 -12.63 -8.95 22.94
CA GLY A 396 -12.52 -10.41 22.91
C GLY A 396 -13.06 -11.06 21.65
N MET A 397 -13.71 -12.21 21.84
CA MET A 397 -14.66 -12.78 20.89
C MET A 397 -15.81 -11.79 20.59
N THR A 398 -16.23 -11.04 21.61
CA THR A 398 -17.28 -10.01 21.50
C THR A 398 -16.75 -8.64 21.93
N PRO A 399 -17.45 -7.54 21.58
CA PRO A 399 -17.09 -6.19 22.01
C PRO A 399 -17.28 -5.91 23.52
N LEU A 400 -17.52 -6.93 24.35
CA LEU A 400 -17.81 -6.79 25.79
C LEU A 400 -16.55 -6.81 26.67
N GLU A 401 -15.54 -7.59 26.30
CA GLU A 401 -14.28 -7.73 27.05
C GLU A 401 -13.45 -6.43 27.02
N GLY A 402 -12.58 -6.25 28.01
CA GLY A 402 -11.57 -5.20 28.03
C GLY A 402 -11.90 -4.04 28.94
N LEU A 403 -11.98 -2.86 28.33
CA LEU A 403 -12.20 -1.62 29.05
C LEU A 403 -13.63 -1.51 29.59
N ILE A 404 -13.77 -0.75 30.68
CA ILE A 404 -15.06 -0.17 31.06
C ILE A 404 -15.47 0.77 29.93
N MET A 405 -16.72 0.68 29.47
CA MET A 405 -17.23 1.51 28.38
C MET A 405 -18.50 2.24 28.83
N GLY A 406 -19.22 2.93 27.93
CA GLY A 406 -20.40 3.70 28.30
C GLY A 406 -21.46 2.88 29.06
N THR A 407 -21.84 1.73 28.50
CA THR A 407 -22.83 0.80 29.09
C THR A 407 -22.34 -0.64 29.25
N ARG A 408 -21.12 -0.94 28.77
CA ARG A 408 -20.50 -2.28 28.81
C ARG A 408 -19.56 -2.43 30.00
N VAL A 409 -19.55 -3.62 30.60
CA VAL A 409 -18.80 -3.88 31.85
C VAL A 409 -17.26 -3.89 31.71
N GLY A 410 -16.70 -4.38 30.59
CA GLY A 410 -15.28 -4.74 30.51
C GLY A 410 -14.95 -6.03 31.28
N ASP A 411 -13.68 -6.31 31.58
CA ASP A 411 -13.33 -7.55 32.30
C ASP A 411 -13.96 -7.61 33.70
N ILE A 412 -14.69 -8.70 33.94
CA ILE A 412 -15.29 -9.11 35.21
C ILE A 412 -14.94 -10.59 35.47
N ASP A 413 -14.93 -11.01 36.72
CA ASP A 413 -14.76 -12.42 37.09
C ASP A 413 -15.96 -13.28 36.58
N PRO A 414 -15.74 -14.33 35.77
CA PRO A 414 -16.79 -15.27 35.37
C PRO A 414 -17.44 -15.98 36.57
N GLY A 415 -16.72 -16.21 37.67
CA GLY A 415 -17.25 -16.79 38.89
C GLY A 415 -18.35 -15.92 39.52
N ALA A 416 -18.16 -14.60 39.53
CA ALA A 416 -19.17 -13.63 39.96
C ALA A 416 -20.44 -13.67 39.08
N LEU A 417 -20.31 -13.85 37.77
CA LEU A 417 -21.47 -14.01 36.87
C LEU A 417 -22.26 -15.29 37.17
N LEU A 418 -21.57 -16.42 37.34
CA LEU A 418 -22.19 -17.69 37.72
C LEU A 418 -22.89 -17.60 39.09
N SER A 419 -22.29 -16.88 40.05
CA SER A 419 -22.90 -16.62 41.37
C SER A 419 -24.14 -15.74 41.26
N LEU A 420 -24.11 -14.69 40.44
CA LEU A 420 -25.27 -13.82 40.18
C LEU A 420 -26.47 -14.63 39.66
N MET A 421 -26.27 -15.40 38.58
CA MET A 421 -27.32 -16.23 37.98
C MET A 421 -27.94 -17.21 38.99
N ARG A 422 -27.09 -17.93 39.74
CA ARG A 422 -27.55 -18.90 40.76
C ARG A 422 -28.34 -18.26 41.90
N ASN A 423 -27.95 -17.07 42.33
CA ASN A 423 -28.56 -16.42 43.49
C ASN A 423 -29.83 -15.62 43.15
N THR A 424 -29.97 -15.16 41.90
CA THR A 424 -31.09 -14.32 41.46
C THR A 424 -32.10 -15.04 40.57
N GLY A 425 -31.72 -16.17 39.95
CA GLY A 425 -32.52 -16.84 38.94
C GLY A 425 -32.55 -16.12 37.58
N MET A 426 -31.72 -15.09 37.37
CA MET A 426 -31.61 -14.36 36.10
C MET A 426 -31.24 -15.30 34.95
N SER A 427 -31.88 -15.09 33.79
CA SER A 427 -31.56 -15.83 32.57
C SER A 427 -30.24 -15.37 31.94
N VAL A 428 -29.79 -16.07 30.88
CA VAL A 428 -28.62 -15.65 30.11
C VAL A 428 -28.88 -14.28 29.44
N GLU A 429 -30.10 -14.06 28.97
CA GLU A 429 -30.56 -12.83 28.31
C GLU A 429 -30.65 -11.66 29.30
N ASP A 430 -31.12 -11.90 30.53
CA ASP A 430 -31.09 -10.90 31.61
C ASP A 430 -29.66 -10.43 31.89
N VAL A 431 -28.73 -11.38 32.03
CA VAL A 431 -27.32 -11.09 32.29
C VAL A 431 -26.66 -10.40 31.10
N ASP A 432 -26.87 -10.86 29.86
CA ASP A 432 -26.36 -10.17 28.67
C ASP A 432 -26.82 -8.71 28.61
N LYS A 433 -28.11 -8.46 28.84
CA LYS A 433 -28.69 -7.11 28.90
C LYS A 433 -28.03 -6.26 29.97
N ILE A 434 -27.83 -6.79 31.18
CA ILE A 434 -27.13 -6.08 32.26
C ILE A 434 -25.70 -5.73 31.83
N LEU A 435 -24.94 -6.70 31.33
CA LEU A 435 -23.53 -6.56 30.96
C LEU A 435 -23.31 -5.60 29.77
N ASN A 436 -24.24 -5.56 28.81
CA ASN A 436 -24.13 -4.74 27.60
C ASN A 436 -24.82 -3.36 27.67
N LYS A 437 -25.90 -3.19 28.44
CA LYS A 437 -26.78 -2.00 28.39
C LYS A 437 -26.92 -1.23 29.71
N GLU A 438 -26.63 -1.87 30.84
CA GLU A 438 -26.91 -1.32 32.19
C GLU A 438 -25.64 -1.18 33.06
N SER A 439 -24.52 -1.71 32.59
CA SER A 439 -23.21 -1.70 33.26
C SER A 439 -22.35 -0.48 32.85
N GLY A 440 -21.02 -0.59 32.99
CA GLY A 440 -20.07 0.41 32.52
C GLY A 440 -20.11 1.73 33.31
N LEU A 441 -19.77 2.83 32.64
CA LEU A 441 -19.83 4.19 33.17
C LEU A 441 -21.24 4.53 33.68
N ARG A 442 -22.29 4.09 32.98
CA ARG A 442 -23.69 4.23 33.39
C ARG A 442 -23.99 3.52 34.70
N GLY A 443 -23.62 2.24 34.81
CA GLY A 443 -23.83 1.44 36.02
C GLY A 443 -23.09 2.00 37.23
N ILE A 444 -21.82 2.40 37.07
CA ILE A 444 -21.02 2.94 38.17
C ILE A 444 -21.52 4.32 38.61
N SER A 445 -21.72 5.25 37.68
CA SER A 445 -22.22 6.61 37.99
C SER A 445 -23.66 6.60 38.51
N GLY A 446 -24.51 5.71 37.98
CA GLY A 446 -25.95 5.73 38.21
C GLY A 446 -26.66 6.88 37.51
N LYS A 447 -25.99 7.59 36.59
CA LYS A 447 -26.48 8.80 35.93
C LYS A 447 -26.41 8.71 34.40
N SER A 448 -25.20 8.60 33.84
CA SER A 448 -24.95 8.76 32.40
C SER A 448 -23.88 7.80 31.89
N ASN A 449 -23.93 7.51 30.59
CA ASN A 449 -22.86 6.85 29.84
C ASN A 449 -21.91 7.84 29.14
N ASP A 450 -22.21 9.15 29.14
CA ASP A 450 -21.35 10.18 28.54
C ASP A 450 -20.28 10.66 29.52
N MET A 451 -19.01 10.58 29.12
CA MET A 451 -17.89 10.99 29.97
C MET A 451 -17.91 12.50 30.30
N ARG A 452 -18.51 13.34 29.44
CA ARG A 452 -18.58 14.80 29.66
C ARG A 452 -19.48 15.11 30.85
N GLU A 453 -20.70 14.61 30.83
CA GLU A 453 -21.66 14.73 31.94
C GLU A 453 -21.11 14.10 33.23
N ILE A 454 -20.39 12.97 33.12
CA ILE A 454 -19.75 12.33 34.28
C ILE A 454 -18.64 13.20 34.87
N LEU A 455 -17.80 13.83 34.05
CA LEU A 455 -16.75 14.75 34.52
C LEU A 455 -17.36 15.98 35.20
N GLU A 456 -18.35 16.62 34.57
CA GLU A 456 -19.08 17.77 35.16
C GLU A 456 -19.68 17.41 36.53
N ASN A 457 -20.31 16.24 36.66
CA ASN A 457 -20.85 15.77 37.93
C ASN A 457 -19.75 15.41 38.95
N ALA A 458 -18.62 14.88 38.50
CA ALA A 458 -17.47 14.59 39.35
C ALA A 458 -16.86 15.88 39.92
N ASP A 459 -16.70 16.91 39.10
CA ASP A 459 -16.20 18.22 39.51
C ASP A 459 -17.20 18.93 40.46
N ALA A 460 -18.51 18.76 40.22
CA ALA A 460 -19.57 19.16 41.15
C ALA A 460 -19.63 18.33 42.46
N GLY A 461 -18.73 17.36 42.65
CA GLY A 461 -18.54 16.65 43.91
C GLY A 461 -19.13 15.23 43.98
N ASP A 462 -19.80 14.73 42.92
CA ASP A 462 -20.45 13.43 42.94
C ASP A 462 -19.42 12.28 43.08
N MET A 463 -19.51 11.56 44.20
CA MET A 463 -18.59 10.47 44.54
C MET A 463 -18.74 9.22 43.66
N ARG A 464 -19.91 8.97 43.06
CA ARG A 464 -20.10 7.88 42.08
C ARG A 464 -19.51 8.25 40.73
N CYS A 465 -19.66 9.50 40.29
CA CYS A 465 -19.01 10.00 39.07
C CYS A 465 -17.48 10.02 39.21
N LYS A 466 -16.94 10.55 40.32
CA LYS A 466 -15.49 10.46 40.64
C LYS A 466 -14.99 9.01 40.59
N ARG A 467 -15.76 8.08 41.17
CA ARG A 467 -15.44 6.64 41.12
C ARG A 467 -15.46 6.10 39.69
N ALA A 468 -16.48 6.41 38.89
CA ALA A 468 -16.59 5.97 37.49
C ALA A 468 -15.36 6.41 36.67
N VAL A 469 -14.95 7.69 36.79
CA VAL A 469 -13.74 8.23 36.17
C VAL A 469 -12.50 7.48 36.64
N SER A 470 -12.30 7.34 37.96
CA SER A 470 -11.11 6.68 38.50
C SER A 470 -10.98 5.22 38.07
N THR A 471 -12.09 4.47 38.06
CA THR A 471 -12.08 3.05 37.67
C THR A 471 -11.84 2.88 36.18
N PHE A 472 -12.40 3.77 35.34
CA PHE A 472 -12.13 3.81 33.90
C PHE A 472 -10.65 4.07 33.62
N CYS A 473 -10.08 5.16 34.15
CA CYS A 473 -8.67 5.51 33.95
C CYS A 473 -7.72 4.42 34.49
N TYR A 474 -8.05 3.81 35.63
CA TYR A 474 -7.29 2.68 36.19
C TYR A 474 -7.30 1.46 35.25
N ARG A 475 -8.45 1.11 34.67
CA ARG A 475 -8.56 -0.02 33.72
C ARG A 475 -7.72 0.23 32.46
N VAL A 476 -7.76 1.44 31.89
CA VAL A 476 -6.92 1.79 30.72
C VAL A 476 -5.43 1.74 31.07
N LYS A 477 -5.02 2.31 32.21
CA LYS A 477 -3.63 2.27 32.69
C LYS A 477 -3.11 0.83 32.88
N LYS A 478 -3.94 -0.08 33.42
CA LYS A 478 -3.63 -1.52 33.53
C LYS A 478 -3.32 -2.12 32.16
N TYR A 479 -4.15 -1.82 31.15
CA TYR A 479 -3.94 -2.31 29.78
C TYR A 479 -2.68 -1.75 29.13
N ILE A 480 -2.38 -0.45 29.31
CA ILE A 480 -1.12 0.14 28.82
C ILE A 480 0.08 -0.60 29.44
N GLY A 481 0.10 -0.79 30.76
CA GLY A 481 1.19 -1.51 31.43
C GLY A 481 1.37 -2.95 30.95
N ALA A 482 0.26 -3.69 30.78
CA ALA A 482 0.30 -5.05 30.23
C ALA A 482 0.83 -5.08 28.78
N TYR A 483 0.42 -4.12 27.95
CA TYR A 483 0.83 -4.07 26.55
C TYR A 483 2.26 -3.57 26.35
N MET A 484 2.76 -2.69 27.22
CA MET A 484 4.18 -2.34 27.26
C MET A 484 5.06 -3.55 27.61
N ALA A 485 4.58 -4.44 28.49
CA ALA A 485 5.32 -5.65 28.86
C ALA A 485 5.44 -6.65 27.71
N ILE A 486 4.36 -6.91 26.95
CA ILE A 486 4.42 -7.83 25.80
C ILE A 486 5.16 -7.24 24.59
N LEU A 487 5.10 -5.91 24.39
CA LEU A 487 5.86 -5.23 23.34
C LEU A 487 7.36 -5.16 23.67
N GLY A 488 7.76 -5.22 24.94
CA GLY A 488 9.16 -5.08 25.36
C GLY A 488 9.77 -3.72 24.99
N GLY A 489 8.96 -2.66 24.96
CA GLY A 489 9.31 -1.32 24.50
C GLY A 489 8.09 -0.58 23.94
N LEU A 490 8.20 0.74 23.77
CA LEU A 490 7.12 1.56 23.24
C LEU A 490 7.71 2.81 22.57
N ASP A 491 7.34 3.08 21.32
CA ASP A 491 7.68 4.33 20.61
C ASP A 491 6.57 5.37 20.76
N ALA A 492 5.30 4.93 20.69
CA ALA A 492 4.15 5.82 20.76
C ALA A 492 2.95 5.27 21.55
N LEU A 493 2.35 6.15 22.36
CA LEU A 493 1.03 5.95 22.99
C LEU A 493 0.02 6.89 22.30
N ILE A 494 -1.03 6.33 21.70
CA ILE A 494 -2.02 7.09 20.94
C ILE A 494 -3.36 7.12 21.68
N PHE A 495 -3.93 8.32 21.85
CA PHE A 495 -5.32 8.52 22.26
C PHE A 495 -6.19 8.91 21.06
N THR A 496 -7.30 8.20 20.90
CA THR A 496 -8.27 8.36 19.80
C THR A 496 -9.68 8.01 20.27
N GLY A 497 -10.71 8.26 19.47
CA GLY A 497 -12.11 8.11 19.85
C GLY A 497 -12.60 9.27 20.73
N GLY A 498 -13.92 9.44 20.83
CA GLY A 498 -14.53 10.66 21.35
C GLY A 498 -14.10 11.10 22.76
N ILE A 499 -13.73 10.18 23.66
CA ILE A 499 -13.16 10.49 24.97
C ILE A 499 -11.66 10.76 24.86
N GLY A 500 -10.92 9.92 24.12
CA GLY A 500 -9.46 10.02 23.97
C GLY A 500 -9.04 11.32 23.28
N GLU A 501 -9.83 11.79 22.32
CA GLU A 501 -9.65 13.05 21.59
C GLU A 501 -9.95 14.28 22.46
N ASN A 502 -11.05 14.25 23.23
CA ASN A 502 -11.66 15.45 23.79
C ASN A 502 -11.55 15.62 25.31
N ALA A 503 -10.98 14.66 26.05
CA ALA A 503 -10.90 14.71 27.52
C ALA A 503 -9.45 14.78 28.05
N PRO A 504 -8.81 15.97 28.11
CA PRO A 504 -7.47 16.18 28.68
C PRO A 504 -7.26 15.56 30.06
N THR A 505 -8.25 15.69 30.96
CA THR A 505 -8.22 15.15 32.33
C THR A 505 -8.10 13.63 32.33
N ILE A 506 -8.81 12.94 31.42
CA ILE A 506 -8.77 11.48 31.28
C ILE A 506 -7.39 11.03 30.81
N ARG A 507 -6.82 11.69 29.80
CA ARG A 507 -5.44 11.42 29.32
C ARG A 507 -4.42 11.61 30.43
N ALA A 508 -4.52 12.71 31.19
CA ALA A 508 -3.63 13.01 32.32
C ALA A 508 -3.72 11.94 33.42
N MET A 509 -4.92 11.55 33.85
CA MET A 509 -5.12 10.49 34.85
C MET A 509 -4.60 9.12 34.39
N ILE A 510 -4.69 8.81 33.09
CA ILE A 510 -4.17 7.58 32.49
C ILE A 510 -2.64 7.58 32.42
N CYS A 511 -2.00 8.71 32.11
CA CYS A 511 -0.53 8.77 31.96
C CYS A 511 0.22 9.00 33.29
N SER A 512 -0.42 9.61 34.29
CA SER A 512 0.20 9.90 35.59
C SER A 512 0.77 8.64 36.25
N GLY A 513 2.04 8.67 36.67
CA GLY A 513 2.76 7.53 37.25
C GLY A 513 3.44 6.63 36.21
N LEU A 514 3.41 6.97 34.92
CA LEU A 514 4.10 6.24 33.84
C LEU A 514 5.43 6.90 33.41
N GLU A 515 5.88 7.94 34.11
CA GLU A 515 7.04 8.76 33.74
C GLU A 515 8.34 7.93 33.72
N LYS A 516 8.46 6.95 34.63
CA LYS A 516 9.58 6.00 34.67
C LYS A 516 9.63 5.02 33.50
N PHE A 517 8.54 4.90 32.74
CA PHE A 517 8.47 4.12 31.51
C PHE A 517 8.61 5.00 30.25
N GLY A 518 9.05 6.26 30.41
CA GLY A 518 9.28 7.18 29.30
C GLY A 518 8.04 7.90 28.79
N ILE A 519 6.89 7.77 29.46
CA ILE A 519 5.63 8.46 29.11
C ILE A 519 5.52 9.72 29.97
N VAL A 520 5.90 10.88 29.40
CA VAL A 520 5.84 12.18 30.11
C VAL A 520 4.97 13.16 29.30
N LEU A 521 3.88 13.63 29.90
CA LEU A 521 2.95 14.57 29.26
C LEU A 521 3.40 16.02 29.45
N MET A 522 3.37 16.79 28.36
CA MET A 522 3.42 18.24 28.39
C MET A 522 2.03 18.78 28.72
N ASN A 523 1.84 19.27 29.95
CA ASN A 523 0.53 19.71 30.44
C ASN A 523 -0.13 20.77 29.55
N GLU A 524 0.64 21.78 29.09
CA GLU A 524 0.14 22.84 28.22
C GLU A 524 -0.36 22.32 26.86
N ALA A 525 0.33 21.32 26.29
CA ALA A 525 -0.11 20.68 25.05
C ALA A 525 -1.35 19.80 25.27
N ASN A 526 -1.39 19.05 26.37
CA ASN A 526 -2.52 18.18 26.70
C ASN A 526 -3.84 18.93 26.93
N GLN A 527 -3.79 20.17 27.45
CA GLN A 527 -4.96 21.02 27.68
C GLN A 527 -5.49 21.73 26.42
N LYS A 528 -4.80 21.63 25.27
CA LYS A 528 -5.33 22.15 24.01
C LYS A 528 -6.59 21.36 23.58
N PRO A 529 -7.52 21.97 22.84
CA PRO A 529 -8.59 21.26 22.15
C PRO A 529 -8.02 20.12 21.30
N GLY A 530 -8.83 19.06 21.10
CA GLY A 530 -8.46 17.98 20.19
C GLY A 530 -8.18 18.51 18.77
N PRO A 531 -7.17 17.96 18.06
CA PRO A 531 -6.84 18.38 16.69
C PRO A 531 -7.96 18.05 15.70
N ALA A 532 -7.94 18.64 14.51
CA ALA A 532 -8.90 18.28 13.46
C ALA A 532 -8.59 16.91 12.84
N ARG A 533 -9.58 16.27 12.20
CA ARG A 533 -9.34 15.02 11.44
C ARG A 533 -8.25 15.23 10.39
N GLY A 534 -7.29 14.30 10.36
CA GLY A 534 -6.10 14.39 9.50
C GLY A 534 -4.90 15.11 10.13
N GLU A 535 -5.06 15.70 11.32
CA GLU A 535 -3.97 16.30 12.09
C GLU A 535 -3.58 15.41 13.29
N VAL A 536 -2.38 15.63 13.82
CA VAL A 536 -1.83 14.95 15.01
C VAL A 536 -1.39 15.99 16.01
N LEU A 537 -1.89 15.88 17.25
CA LEU A 537 -1.42 16.70 18.37
C LEU A 537 -0.51 15.85 19.25
N ASP A 538 0.78 16.15 19.25
CA ASP A 538 1.72 15.57 20.21
C ASP A 538 1.59 16.31 21.55
N ILE A 539 1.37 15.54 22.63
CA ILE A 539 1.16 16.02 24.00
C ILE A 539 2.27 15.54 24.95
N SER A 540 3.41 15.08 24.42
CA SER A 540 4.55 14.61 25.22
C SER A 540 5.70 15.60 25.29
N GLU A 541 6.36 15.66 26.45
CA GLU A 541 7.48 16.57 26.72
C GLU A 541 8.62 16.40 25.69
N PRO A 542 9.37 17.48 25.35
CA PRO A 542 10.59 17.37 24.57
C PRO A 542 11.58 16.40 25.23
N GLY A 543 12.04 15.38 24.49
CA GLY A 543 12.92 14.33 25.03
C GLY A 543 12.20 13.18 25.77
N SER A 544 10.87 13.18 25.85
CA SER A 544 10.09 12.01 26.30
C SER A 544 10.42 10.80 25.42
N GLY A 545 10.83 9.68 26.04
CA GLY A 545 11.26 8.47 25.33
C GLY A 545 10.14 7.75 24.57
N VAL A 546 8.89 7.96 25.02
CA VAL A 546 7.67 7.60 24.31
C VAL A 546 7.00 8.90 23.83
N ARG A 547 6.57 8.97 22.57
CA ARG A 547 5.71 10.07 22.10
C ARG A 547 4.25 9.78 22.46
N VAL A 548 3.56 10.76 23.02
CA VAL A 548 2.13 10.62 23.35
C VAL A 548 1.31 11.49 22.41
N LEU A 549 0.48 10.86 21.59
CA LEU A 549 -0.19 11.48 20.45
C LEU A 549 -1.71 11.44 20.64
N VAL A 550 -2.39 12.53 20.28
CA VAL A 550 -3.84 12.58 20.12
C VAL A 550 -4.14 12.60 18.62
N ILE A 551 -4.86 11.59 18.14
CA ILE A 551 -5.13 11.36 16.71
C ILE A 551 -6.63 11.09 16.54
N PRO A 552 -7.40 11.97 15.86
CA PRO A 552 -8.84 11.79 15.72
C PRO A 552 -9.21 10.62 14.83
N ALA A 553 -10.30 9.92 15.17
CA ALA A 553 -10.80 8.82 14.37
C ALA A 553 -11.36 9.28 13.00
N ASP A 554 -10.92 8.62 11.93
CA ASP A 554 -11.46 8.75 10.56
C ASP A 554 -11.59 7.34 9.93
N GLU A 555 -12.40 6.49 10.58
CA GLU A 555 -12.73 5.14 10.09
C GLU A 555 -13.29 5.17 8.66
N GLU A 556 -14.08 6.19 8.32
CA GLU A 556 -14.68 6.32 7.01
C GLU A 556 -13.61 6.52 5.92
N ARG A 557 -12.62 7.39 6.14
CA ARG A 557 -11.46 7.52 5.24
C ARG A 557 -10.68 6.23 5.11
N MET A 558 -10.50 5.51 6.21
CA MET A 558 -9.77 4.24 6.18
C MET A 558 -10.53 3.17 5.38
N ILE A 559 -11.87 3.14 5.45
CA ILE A 559 -12.72 2.28 4.62
C ILE A 559 -12.66 2.70 3.14
N ALA A 560 -12.70 4.00 2.83
CA ALA A 560 -12.52 4.49 1.45
C ALA A 560 -11.16 4.05 0.88
N ARG A 561 -10.10 4.21 1.66
CA ARG A 561 -8.73 3.80 1.31
C ARG A 561 -8.61 2.29 1.10
N GLU A 562 -9.11 1.46 2.02
CA GLU A 562 -9.10 0.00 1.84
C GLU A 562 -9.99 -0.45 0.67
N THR A 563 -11.07 0.29 0.35
CA THR A 563 -11.88 0.06 -0.87
C THR A 563 -11.01 0.25 -2.11
N LEU A 564 -10.39 1.42 -2.27
CA LEU A 564 -9.50 1.75 -3.39
C LEU A 564 -8.33 0.74 -3.50
N HIS A 565 -7.69 0.41 -2.38
CA HIS A 565 -6.59 -0.56 -2.32
C HIS A 565 -7.02 -1.96 -2.73
N THR A 566 -8.23 -2.38 -2.32
CA THR A 566 -8.76 -3.72 -2.65
C THR A 566 -9.07 -3.82 -4.15
N LEU A 567 -9.69 -2.79 -4.73
CA LEU A 567 -9.95 -2.74 -6.18
C LEU A 567 -8.62 -2.76 -6.98
N GLY A 568 -7.62 -1.99 -6.56
CA GLY A 568 -6.27 -2.03 -7.17
C GLY A 568 -5.56 -3.39 -7.02
N ARG A 569 -5.77 -4.11 -5.91
CA ARG A 569 -5.24 -5.47 -5.71
C ARG A 569 -5.91 -6.50 -6.63
N THR A 570 -7.20 -6.39 -6.93
CA THR A 570 -7.87 -7.33 -7.86
C THR A 570 -7.48 -7.08 -9.32
N ILE A 571 -7.27 -5.82 -9.72
CA ILE A 571 -6.59 -5.51 -11.00
C ILE A 571 -5.20 -6.20 -11.05
N SER A 572 -4.51 -6.25 -9.91
CA SER A 572 -3.23 -6.95 -9.76
C SER A 572 -3.33 -8.49 -9.73
N GLN A 573 -4.50 -9.08 -9.49
CA GLN A 573 -4.72 -10.54 -9.61
C GLN A 573 -4.84 -10.96 -11.09
N ASN A 574 -5.58 -10.19 -11.90
CA ASN A 574 -5.58 -10.35 -13.36
C ASN A 574 -4.17 -10.14 -13.95
N LEU A 575 -3.38 -9.24 -13.36
CA LEU A 575 -1.95 -9.12 -13.69
C LEU A 575 -1.16 -10.38 -13.28
N ARG A 576 -1.43 -10.98 -12.12
CA ARG A 576 -0.75 -12.21 -11.68
C ARG A 576 -1.02 -13.41 -12.59
N GLU A 577 -2.22 -13.52 -13.18
CA GLU A 577 -2.49 -14.51 -14.23
C GLU A 577 -1.69 -14.22 -15.50
N LYS A 578 -1.53 -12.95 -15.90
CA LYS A 578 -0.64 -12.55 -17.02
C LYS A 578 0.84 -12.82 -16.72
N LEU A 579 1.32 -12.59 -15.50
CA LEU A 579 2.71 -12.89 -15.11
C LEU A 579 3.04 -14.38 -15.23
N LYS A 580 2.05 -15.24 -14.98
CA LYS A 580 2.15 -16.70 -15.13
C LYS A 580 1.94 -17.21 -16.56
N SER A 581 1.50 -16.37 -17.50
CA SER A 581 1.16 -16.80 -18.86
C SER A 581 2.35 -16.83 -19.83
N ARG A 582 3.54 -16.37 -19.41
CA ARG A 582 4.76 -16.38 -20.23
C ARG A 582 5.88 -17.15 -19.55
N GLU A 583 6.41 -18.14 -20.27
CA GLU A 583 7.63 -18.84 -19.85
C GLU A 583 8.87 -18.00 -20.20
N ILE A 584 9.83 -18.01 -19.29
CA ILE A 584 11.11 -17.29 -19.37
C ILE A 584 12.21 -18.35 -19.40
N PRO A 585 13.09 -18.38 -20.43
CA PRO A 585 14.28 -19.23 -20.42
C PRO A 585 15.13 -18.96 -19.18
N VAL A 586 15.73 -19.99 -18.58
CA VAL A 586 16.64 -19.85 -17.45
C VAL A 586 18.02 -20.34 -17.85
N SER A 587 18.98 -19.42 -17.82
CA SER A 587 20.38 -19.62 -18.18
C SER A 587 21.27 -19.54 -16.95
N ILE A 588 22.03 -20.60 -16.70
CA ILE A 588 23.07 -20.59 -15.66
C ILE A 588 24.26 -19.80 -16.19
N SER A 589 24.58 -18.70 -15.52
CA SER A 589 25.76 -17.91 -15.79
C SER A 589 26.95 -18.58 -15.11
N ALA A 590 27.82 -19.18 -15.92
CA ALA A 590 29.12 -19.65 -15.47
C ALA A 590 29.99 -18.45 -15.03
N HIS A 591 30.97 -18.70 -14.15
CA HIS A 591 32.00 -17.73 -13.83
C HIS A 591 32.63 -17.16 -15.10
N HIS A 592 32.88 -15.85 -15.11
CA HIS A 592 33.46 -15.21 -16.28
C HIS A 592 34.09 -13.86 -15.96
N VAL A 593 34.90 -13.39 -16.91
CA VAL A 593 35.52 -12.08 -16.87
C VAL A 593 35.04 -11.25 -18.06
N HIS A 594 34.67 -10.01 -17.80
CA HIS A 594 34.61 -8.97 -18.82
C HIS A 594 35.86 -8.10 -18.68
N LEU A 595 36.67 -8.01 -19.73
CA LEU A 595 37.91 -7.22 -19.70
C LEU A 595 37.71 -5.84 -20.34
N SER A 596 38.51 -4.87 -19.90
CA SER A 596 38.81 -3.69 -20.70
C SER A 596 39.84 -4.03 -21.81
N GLN A 597 39.84 -3.25 -22.90
CA GLN A 597 40.86 -3.37 -23.95
C GLN A 597 42.29 -3.27 -23.37
N HIS A 598 42.48 -2.34 -22.41
CA HIS A 598 43.78 -2.12 -21.77
C HIS A 598 44.25 -3.35 -20.97
N ASP A 599 43.37 -3.91 -20.16
CA ASP A 599 43.66 -5.08 -19.32
C ASP A 599 43.90 -6.34 -20.17
N PHE A 600 43.15 -6.48 -21.28
CA PHE A 600 43.37 -7.56 -22.24
C PHE A 600 44.75 -7.49 -22.91
N GLU A 601 45.20 -6.29 -23.31
CA GLU A 601 46.54 -6.11 -23.89
C GLU A 601 47.67 -6.47 -22.92
N ILE A 602 47.48 -6.26 -21.61
CA ILE A 602 48.42 -6.69 -20.56
C ILE A 602 48.45 -8.22 -20.44
N LEU A 603 47.28 -8.87 -20.48
CA LEU A 603 47.14 -10.31 -20.25
C LEU A 603 47.49 -11.17 -21.47
N PHE A 604 47.26 -10.68 -22.69
CA PHE A 604 47.39 -11.45 -23.94
C PHE A 604 48.41 -10.87 -24.93
N GLY A 605 48.82 -9.61 -24.76
CA GLY A 605 49.77 -8.90 -25.61
C GLY A 605 49.12 -7.78 -26.43
N LYS A 606 49.87 -6.69 -26.61
CA LYS A 606 49.43 -5.47 -27.29
C LYS A 606 48.93 -5.73 -28.72
N GLY A 607 47.80 -5.11 -29.09
CA GLY A 607 47.25 -5.17 -30.44
C GLY A 607 46.48 -6.45 -30.78
N LYS A 608 46.24 -7.34 -29.81
CA LYS A 608 45.30 -8.46 -29.96
C LYS A 608 43.86 -8.01 -29.68
N THR A 609 42.91 -8.79 -30.17
CA THR A 609 41.47 -8.67 -29.90
C THR A 609 40.94 -9.99 -29.35
N LEU A 610 39.75 -9.97 -28.73
CA LEU A 610 39.05 -11.22 -28.35
C LEU A 610 38.66 -12.03 -29.59
N THR A 611 38.76 -13.34 -29.50
CA THR A 611 38.42 -14.28 -30.57
C THR A 611 37.05 -14.90 -30.28
N PRO A 612 35.98 -14.63 -31.04
CA PRO A 612 34.64 -15.16 -30.74
C PRO A 612 34.57 -16.68 -30.91
N ARG A 613 34.22 -17.39 -29.83
CA ARG A 613 34.05 -18.85 -29.82
C ARG A 613 32.59 -19.28 -29.94
N THR A 614 31.69 -18.62 -29.22
CA THR A 614 30.26 -18.97 -29.18
C THR A 614 29.43 -17.75 -28.83
N MET A 615 28.40 -17.45 -29.63
CA MET A 615 27.46 -16.37 -29.34
C MET A 615 26.62 -16.72 -28.10
N LEU A 616 26.35 -15.71 -27.27
CA LEU A 616 25.46 -15.83 -26.11
C LEU A 616 24.01 -15.50 -26.49
N SER A 617 23.09 -15.66 -25.54
CA SER A 617 21.66 -15.34 -25.72
C SER A 617 21.43 -13.86 -26.02
N GLN A 618 22.26 -12.97 -25.45
CA GLN A 618 22.16 -11.54 -25.65
C GLN A 618 22.90 -11.10 -26.94
N PRO A 619 22.25 -10.34 -27.85
CA PRO A 619 22.82 -9.87 -29.11
C PRO A 619 24.19 -9.21 -28.97
N GLY A 620 25.10 -9.55 -29.89
CA GLY A 620 26.47 -9.01 -29.93
C GLY A 620 27.41 -9.54 -28.84
N GLN A 621 26.93 -10.26 -27.82
CA GLN A 621 27.76 -10.86 -26.79
C GLN A 621 28.22 -12.26 -27.17
N PHE A 622 29.46 -12.60 -26.77
CA PHE A 622 30.07 -13.89 -27.10
C PHE A 622 31.01 -14.37 -25.99
N ALA A 623 31.05 -15.68 -25.77
CA ALA A 623 32.18 -16.30 -25.10
C ALA A 623 33.38 -16.31 -26.04
N ALA A 624 34.53 -15.84 -25.58
CA ALA A 624 35.77 -15.78 -26.36
C ALA A 624 36.55 -17.11 -26.29
N GLU A 625 37.52 -17.36 -27.17
CA GLU A 625 38.44 -18.49 -27.05
C GLU A 625 39.39 -18.31 -25.86
N GLU A 626 39.72 -17.06 -25.55
CA GLU A 626 40.61 -16.66 -24.48
C GLU A 626 40.03 -16.99 -23.08
N THR A 627 40.95 -17.34 -22.17
CA THR A 627 40.67 -17.59 -20.75
C THR A 627 41.77 -17.01 -19.88
N VAL A 628 41.44 -16.73 -18.63
CA VAL A 628 42.36 -16.23 -17.61
C VAL A 628 42.30 -17.06 -16.35
N ASN A 629 43.35 -17.00 -15.55
CA ASN A 629 43.36 -17.58 -14.21
C ASN A 629 43.11 -16.46 -13.19
N LEU A 630 42.19 -16.70 -12.27
CA LEU A 630 41.92 -15.84 -11.12
C LEU A 630 42.74 -16.31 -9.93
N ILE A 631 43.47 -15.40 -9.29
CA ILE A 631 44.38 -15.69 -8.17
C ILE A 631 43.97 -14.82 -6.97
N GLY A 632 43.41 -15.48 -5.95
CA GLY A 632 43.00 -14.86 -4.69
C GLY A 632 43.92 -15.24 -3.52
N PRO A 633 43.74 -14.62 -2.33
CA PRO A 633 44.60 -14.84 -1.17
C PRO A 633 44.72 -16.28 -0.66
N ARG A 634 43.75 -17.16 -0.97
CA ARG A 634 43.72 -18.57 -0.50
C ARG A 634 43.87 -19.61 -1.61
N GLY A 635 43.79 -19.23 -2.88
CA GLY A 635 43.76 -20.20 -3.96
C GLY A 635 43.48 -19.58 -5.33
N ARG A 636 43.22 -20.43 -6.32
CA ARG A 636 43.02 -20.03 -7.72
C ARG A 636 41.83 -20.71 -8.39
N VAL A 637 41.23 -20.02 -9.37
CA VAL A 637 40.32 -20.61 -10.36
C VAL A 637 41.00 -20.47 -11.72
N GLU A 638 41.10 -21.58 -12.45
CA GLU A 638 41.85 -21.63 -13.72
C GLU A 638 40.90 -21.65 -14.92
N ASN A 639 41.36 -21.14 -16.06
CA ASN A 639 40.64 -21.16 -17.34
C ASN A 639 39.26 -20.47 -17.33
N VAL A 640 39.09 -19.42 -16.51
CA VAL A 640 37.87 -18.61 -16.46
C VAL A 640 37.66 -17.92 -17.80
N ARG A 641 36.46 -18.06 -18.35
CA ARG A 641 36.10 -17.60 -19.70
C ARG A 641 36.02 -16.08 -19.75
N ILE A 642 36.54 -15.47 -20.82
CA ILE A 642 36.29 -14.06 -21.11
C ILE A 642 35.02 -13.93 -21.96
N LEU A 643 34.15 -12.98 -21.64
CA LEU A 643 32.98 -12.63 -22.44
C LEU A 643 33.19 -11.27 -23.13
N GLY A 644 33.04 -11.26 -24.46
CA GLY A 644 33.05 -10.06 -25.29
C GLY A 644 31.66 -9.46 -25.49
N PRO A 645 31.57 -8.20 -25.98
CA PRO A 645 32.70 -7.31 -26.32
C PRO A 645 33.43 -6.76 -25.07
N PHE A 646 34.54 -6.06 -25.28
CA PHE A 646 35.25 -5.37 -24.21
C PHE A 646 34.35 -4.37 -23.48
N ARG A 647 34.50 -4.29 -22.16
CA ARG A 647 33.83 -3.28 -21.32
C ARG A 647 34.76 -2.10 -21.04
N LYS A 648 34.20 -1.01 -20.49
CA LYS A 648 34.96 0.18 -20.09
C LYS A 648 35.88 -0.10 -18.89
N GLU A 649 35.42 -0.89 -17.94
CA GLU A 649 36.15 -1.33 -16.75
C GLU A 649 36.11 -2.86 -16.70
N THR A 650 37.19 -3.48 -16.21
CA THR A 650 37.23 -4.94 -16.02
C THR A 650 36.35 -5.34 -14.84
N GLN A 651 35.59 -6.40 -15.02
CA GLN A 651 34.69 -6.99 -14.05
C GLN A 651 34.81 -8.52 -14.07
N ILE A 652 34.69 -9.13 -12.90
CA ILE A 652 34.69 -10.58 -12.73
C ILE A 652 33.41 -10.96 -11.99
N GLU A 653 32.68 -11.92 -12.55
CA GLU A 653 31.52 -12.55 -11.90
C GLU A 653 31.94 -13.97 -11.45
N ILE A 654 31.92 -14.21 -10.14
CA ILE A 654 32.23 -15.51 -9.50
C ILE A 654 31.03 -16.04 -8.71
N SER A 655 31.04 -17.33 -8.39
CA SER A 655 30.06 -17.93 -7.48
C SER A 655 30.54 -17.89 -6.02
N ARG A 656 29.62 -18.12 -5.08
CA ARG A 656 29.92 -18.15 -3.63
C ARG A 656 30.85 -19.29 -3.24
N THR A 657 30.77 -20.43 -3.92
CA THR A 657 31.76 -21.52 -3.79
C THR A 657 33.18 -21.06 -4.16
N GLU A 658 33.30 -20.13 -5.10
CA GLU A 658 34.60 -19.62 -5.58
C GLU A 658 35.15 -18.49 -4.71
N GLU A 659 34.29 -17.67 -4.11
CA GLU A 659 34.65 -16.75 -3.02
C GLU A 659 35.45 -17.48 -1.92
N PHE A 660 34.95 -18.63 -1.45
CA PHE A 660 35.65 -19.47 -0.46
C PHE A 660 36.99 -20.01 -0.98
N LYS A 661 37.04 -20.44 -2.25
CA LYS A 661 38.24 -21.03 -2.88
C LYS A 661 39.34 -19.99 -3.15
N LEU A 662 38.96 -18.79 -3.57
CA LEU A 662 39.86 -17.67 -3.81
C LEU A 662 40.24 -16.96 -2.49
N GLY A 663 39.36 -16.98 -1.49
CA GLY A 663 39.53 -16.25 -0.23
C GLY A 663 39.17 -14.78 -0.36
N ILE A 664 38.09 -14.48 -1.08
CA ILE A 664 37.59 -13.12 -1.38
C ILE A 664 36.10 -13.11 -1.03
N ASP A 665 35.63 -12.06 -0.35
CA ASP A 665 34.22 -11.85 0.01
C ASP A 665 33.58 -10.89 -0.99
N ALA A 666 32.93 -11.43 -2.03
CA ALA A 666 32.42 -10.65 -3.16
C ALA A 666 30.95 -10.25 -2.91
N PRO A 667 30.59 -8.96 -2.95
CA PRO A 667 29.22 -8.55 -2.70
C PRO A 667 28.29 -8.93 -3.86
N ILE A 668 27.04 -9.28 -3.53
CA ILE A 668 25.99 -9.41 -4.54
C ILE A 668 25.71 -8.01 -5.13
N ARG A 669 25.90 -7.89 -6.45
CA ARG A 669 25.80 -6.62 -7.19
C ARG A 669 25.16 -6.81 -8.56
N ASN A 670 24.63 -5.73 -9.11
CA ASN A 670 24.23 -5.70 -10.51
C ASN A 670 25.49 -5.65 -11.39
N SER A 671 25.49 -6.32 -12.55
CA SER A 671 26.63 -6.26 -13.49
C SER A 671 26.92 -4.80 -13.88
N GLY A 672 28.18 -4.37 -13.74
CA GLY A 672 28.63 -2.98 -13.88
C GLY A 672 28.61 -2.12 -12.61
N ASP A 673 28.12 -2.62 -11.47
CA ASP A 673 28.10 -1.91 -10.18
C ASP A 673 29.34 -2.23 -9.34
N LEU A 674 30.48 -1.64 -9.73
CA LEU A 674 31.82 -2.06 -9.25
C LEU A 674 32.34 -1.26 -8.03
N GLU A 675 31.65 -0.22 -7.57
CA GLU A 675 32.13 0.59 -6.44
C GLU A 675 32.05 -0.16 -5.10
N GLY A 676 33.12 -0.02 -4.31
CA GLY A 676 33.27 -0.74 -3.04
C GLY A 676 33.43 -2.26 -3.17
N THR A 677 33.63 -2.79 -4.38
CA THR A 677 33.85 -4.23 -4.61
C THR A 677 35.33 -4.61 -4.44
N PRO A 678 35.66 -5.85 -4.02
CA PRO A 678 37.05 -6.29 -3.89
C PRO A 678 37.75 -6.44 -5.25
N GLY A 679 39.08 -6.35 -5.22
CA GLY A 679 39.97 -6.68 -6.33
C GLY A 679 40.58 -8.08 -6.24
N ILE A 680 41.32 -8.47 -7.27
CA ILE A 680 41.96 -9.80 -7.42
C ILE A 680 43.13 -9.73 -8.41
N GLU A 681 44.06 -10.68 -8.37
CA GLU A 681 45.06 -10.86 -9.42
C GLU A 681 44.50 -11.73 -10.56
N ILE A 682 44.68 -11.27 -11.80
CA ILE A 682 44.36 -12.01 -13.02
C ILE A 682 45.68 -12.38 -13.71
N GLU A 683 45.80 -13.62 -14.15
CA GLU A 683 46.88 -14.12 -14.99
C GLU A 683 46.37 -14.53 -16.37
N GLY A 684 47.07 -14.07 -17.41
CA GLY A 684 46.91 -14.48 -18.80
C GLY A 684 48.22 -15.01 -19.38
N PRO A 685 48.23 -15.48 -20.64
CA PRO A 685 49.39 -16.12 -21.26
C PRO A 685 50.59 -15.19 -21.51
N ALA A 686 50.39 -13.87 -21.50
CA ALA A 686 51.45 -12.87 -21.74
C ALA A 686 51.78 -12.00 -20.51
N GLY A 687 51.02 -12.08 -19.42
CA GLY A 687 51.21 -11.21 -18.26
C GLY A 687 50.22 -11.43 -17.12
N ARG A 688 50.40 -10.66 -16.04
CA ARG A 688 49.49 -10.61 -14.89
C ARG A 688 49.13 -9.16 -14.59
N LEU A 689 47.95 -8.94 -14.02
CA LEU A 689 47.53 -7.65 -13.48
C LEU A 689 46.77 -7.82 -12.17
N LYS A 690 46.83 -6.81 -11.30
CA LYS A 690 46.10 -6.79 -10.02
C LYS A 690 45.02 -5.71 -10.04
N LEU A 691 43.77 -6.15 -10.14
CA LEU A 691 42.62 -5.28 -9.98
C LEU A 691 42.54 -4.77 -8.53
N GLN A 692 42.08 -3.52 -8.37
CA GLN A 692 41.81 -2.93 -7.07
C GLN A 692 40.33 -3.09 -6.65
N LYS A 693 39.44 -3.20 -7.63
CA LYS A 693 37.99 -3.44 -7.51
C LYS A 693 37.51 -4.26 -8.72
N GLY A 694 36.29 -4.78 -8.70
CA GLY A 694 35.61 -5.34 -9.87
C GLY A 694 35.15 -6.80 -9.73
N VAL A 695 35.38 -7.46 -8.58
CA VAL A 695 34.89 -8.83 -8.32
C VAL A 695 33.53 -8.77 -7.63
N ILE A 696 32.52 -9.42 -8.22
CA ILE A 696 31.16 -9.49 -7.66
C ILE A 696 30.60 -10.91 -7.71
N CYS A 697 29.62 -11.18 -6.85
CA CYS A 697 28.61 -12.20 -7.12
C CYS A 697 27.50 -11.52 -7.94
N ALA A 698 27.14 -12.09 -9.09
CA ALA A 698 26.13 -11.49 -9.95
C ALA A 698 24.74 -11.61 -9.32
N ARG A 699 24.01 -10.50 -9.16
CA ARG A 699 22.61 -10.55 -8.75
C ARG A 699 21.78 -11.20 -9.86
N ARG A 700 21.05 -12.27 -9.52
CA ARG A 700 20.09 -12.93 -10.42
C ARG A 700 19.09 -11.94 -11.04
N HIS A 701 18.88 -12.02 -12.34
CA HIS A 701 18.10 -11.03 -13.09
C HIS A 701 17.44 -11.62 -14.34
N ILE A 702 16.44 -10.92 -14.89
CA ILE A 702 15.80 -11.25 -16.17
C ILE A 702 16.09 -10.12 -17.15
N HIS A 703 16.73 -10.44 -18.26
CA HIS A 703 16.78 -9.56 -19.44
C HIS A 703 15.42 -9.59 -20.14
N MET A 704 14.88 -8.42 -20.50
CA MET A 704 13.63 -8.29 -21.26
C MET A 704 13.73 -7.14 -22.27
N SER A 705 13.14 -7.31 -23.44
CA SER A 705 12.85 -6.15 -24.30
C SER A 705 11.68 -5.32 -23.75
N PRO A 706 11.54 -4.03 -24.09
CA PRO A 706 10.43 -3.18 -23.63
C PRO A 706 9.04 -3.74 -23.95
N GLN A 707 8.90 -4.44 -25.09
CA GLN A 707 7.65 -5.09 -25.48
C GLN A 707 7.26 -6.24 -24.53
N GLU A 708 8.25 -6.97 -24.00
CA GLU A 708 8.04 -8.17 -23.20
C GLU A 708 7.73 -7.81 -21.75
N ALA A 709 8.51 -6.91 -21.16
CA ALA A 709 8.19 -6.30 -19.88
C ALA A 709 6.77 -5.72 -19.89
N LEU A 710 6.39 -4.98 -20.94
CA LEU A 710 5.03 -4.43 -21.02
C LEU A 710 3.94 -5.50 -21.19
N SER A 711 4.18 -6.56 -21.97
CA SER A 711 3.22 -7.66 -22.12
C SER A 711 2.88 -8.33 -20.78
N LEU A 712 3.82 -8.27 -19.83
CA LEU A 712 3.71 -8.78 -18.47
C LEU A 712 3.35 -7.70 -17.43
N GLY A 713 3.21 -6.44 -17.84
CA GLY A 713 3.00 -5.29 -16.95
C GLY A 713 4.12 -5.09 -15.92
N LEU A 714 5.35 -5.44 -16.29
CA LEU A 714 6.60 -5.25 -15.55
C LEU A 714 7.30 -3.96 -15.98
N ARG A 715 8.21 -3.48 -15.14
CA ARG A 715 9.05 -2.29 -15.35
C ARG A 715 10.52 -2.65 -15.30
N ASP A 716 11.37 -1.72 -15.74
CA ASP A 716 12.79 -1.80 -15.42
C ASP A 716 13.00 -1.69 -13.91
N TYR A 717 13.95 -2.45 -13.37
CA TYR A 717 14.23 -2.60 -11.94
C TYR A 717 13.09 -3.11 -11.04
N ASP A 718 11.96 -3.59 -11.58
CA ASP A 718 10.99 -4.37 -10.80
C ASP A 718 11.71 -5.62 -10.22
N VAL A 719 11.42 -5.97 -8.97
CA VAL A 719 11.94 -7.19 -8.34
C VAL A 719 10.82 -8.22 -8.29
N VAL A 720 11.05 -9.39 -8.87
CA VAL A 720 10.03 -10.44 -9.02
C VAL A 720 10.46 -11.74 -8.36
N MET A 721 9.48 -12.61 -8.10
CA MET A 721 9.74 -14.01 -7.74
C MET A 721 9.48 -14.89 -8.96
N VAL A 722 10.47 -15.68 -9.38
CA VAL A 722 10.34 -16.60 -10.51
C VAL A 722 10.26 -18.03 -10.00
N LYS A 723 9.16 -18.71 -10.31
CA LYS A 723 9.02 -20.15 -10.09
C LYS A 723 9.63 -20.88 -11.28
N VAL A 724 10.68 -21.67 -11.04
CA VAL A 724 11.31 -22.52 -12.07
C VAL A 724 10.79 -23.95 -11.94
N ARG A 725 10.41 -24.54 -13.08
CA ARG A 725 9.96 -25.93 -13.16
C ARG A 725 11.18 -26.84 -13.40
N GLY A 726 11.33 -27.85 -12.56
CA GLY A 726 12.43 -28.82 -12.61
C GLY A 726 12.12 -30.04 -11.72
N PRO A 727 13.08 -30.96 -11.52
CA PRO A 727 12.92 -32.11 -10.63
C PRO A 727 12.53 -31.71 -9.19
N ARG A 728 13.02 -30.54 -8.77
CA ARG A 728 12.65 -29.85 -7.54
C ARG A 728 12.07 -28.47 -7.90
N GLU A 729 10.76 -28.27 -7.70
CA GLU A 729 10.17 -26.94 -7.89
C GLU A 729 10.74 -25.95 -6.86
N LEU A 730 11.27 -24.84 -7.34
CA LEU A 730 11.83 -23.77 -6.51
C LEU A 730 11.35 -22.40 -7.00
N ILE A 731 11.30 -21.46 -6.06
CA ILE A 731 10.97 -20.07 -6.32
C ILE A 731 12.18 -19.22 -5.97
N PHE A 732 12.77 -18.59 -6.98
CA PHE A 732 13.82 -17.60 -6.81
C PHE A 732 13.16 -16.27 -6.47
N GLY A 733 13.35 -15.78 -5.24
CA GLY A 733 13.04 -14.39 -4.86
C GLY A 733 14.11 -13.42 -5.37
N ASP A 734 13.90 -12.13 -5.15
CA ASP A 734 14.86 -11.04 -5.39
C ASP A 734 15.37 -10.87 -6.83
N VAL A 735 14.69 -11.49 -7.81
CA VAL A 735 15.08 -11.48 -9.23
C VAL A 735 14.82 -10.11 -9.83
N LEU A 736 15.87 -9.43 -10.28
CA LEU A 736 15.77 -8.09 -10.85
C LEU A 736 15.33 -8.15 -12.33
N VAL A 737 14.26 -7.46 -12.70
CA VAL A 737 13.92 -7.24 -14.12
C VAL A 737 14.83 -6.14 -14.67
N ARG A 738 15.47 -6.40 -15.81
CA ARG A 738 16.28 -5.43 -16.56
C ARG A 738 15.70 -5.28 -17.97
N VAL A 739 15.31 -4.07 -18.34
CA VAL A 739 14.64 -3.77 -19.60
C VAL A 739 15.54 -2.94 -20.50
N HIS A 740 15.90 -3.49 -21.67
CA HIS A 740 16.69 -2.76 -22.68
C HIS A 740 16.25 -3.19 -24.09
N PRO A 741 16.24 -2.28 -25.09
CA PRO A 741 15.86 -2.62 -26.45
C PRO A 741 16.59 -3.80 -27.09
N ASP A 742 17.87 -3.98 -26.77
CA ASP A 742 18.71 -5.05 -27.33
C ASP A 742 18.65 -6.35 -26.51
N PHE A 743 17.91 -6.38 -25.40
CA PHE A 743 17.77 -7.59 -24.58
C PHE A 743 16.80 -8.61 -25.18
N VAL A 744 17.23 -9.87 -25.14
CA VAL A 744 16.42 -11.06 -25.41
C VAL A 744 15.98 -11.68 -24.09
N LEU A 745 14.72 -12.12 -24.02
CA LEU A 745 14.13 -12.69 -22.81
C LEU A 745 14.91 -13.90 -22.27
N ASP A 746 15.61 -13.71 -21.16
CA ASP A 746 16.47 -14.72 -20.52
C ASP A 746 16.68 -14.40 -19.03
N MET A 747 16.49 -15.38 -18.15
CA MET A 747 16.76 -15.26 -16.72
C MET A 747 18.15 -15.81 -16.41
N HIS A 748 19.01 -14.95 -15.88
CA HIS A 748 20.35 -15.29 -15.44
C HIS A 748 20.36 -15.59 -13.94
N ILE A 749 20.85 -16.79 -13.59
CA ILE A 749 21.18 -17.23 -12.22
C ILE A 749 22.66 -17.61 -12.15
N ASP A 750 23.26 -17.66 -10.96
CA ASP A 750 24.63 -18.13 -10.80
C ASP A 750 24.74 -19.68 -10.82
N THR A 751 25.98 -20.18 -10.79
CA THR A 751 26.27 -21.62 -10.86
C THR A 751 25.90 -22.39 -9.58
N ASP A 752 26.04 -21.79 -8.40
CA ASP A 752 25.62 -22.41 -7.13
C ASP A 752 24.08 -22.44 -7.04
N GLU A 753 23.42 -21.39 -7.50
CA GLU A 753 21.96 -21.31 -7.65
C GLU A 753 21.42 -22.38 -8.60
N GLY A 754 22.03 -22.55 -9.77
CA GLY A 754 21.68 -23.57 -10.75
C GLY A 754 21.86 -25.00 -10.21
N ASN A 755 22.97 -25.26 -9.52
CA ASN A 755 23.26 -26.54 -8.88
C ASN A 755 22.28 -26.85 -7.74
N ALA A 756 22.02 -25.89 -6.85
CA ALA A 756 21.09 -26.05 -5.72
C ALA A 756 19.64 -26.31 -6.17
N ALA A 757 19.30 -25.90 -7.39
CA ALA A 757 17.99 -26.06 -8.00
C ALA A 757 17.88 -27.21 -9.02
N GLU A 758 18.96 -27.98 -9.23
CA GLU A 758 19.02 -29.08 -10.22
C GLU A 758 18.62 -28.63 -11.65
N ILE A 759 18.98 -27.40 -12.01
CA ILE A 759 18.58 -26.78 -13.28
C ILE A 759 19.45 -27.33 -14.43
N SER A 760 18.77 -27.89 -15.44
CA SER A 760 19.39 -28.36 -16.69
C SER A 760 19.27 -27.32 -17.82
N PRO A 761 20.15 -27.35 -18.84
CA PRO A 761 20.03 -26.47 -20.01
C PRO A 761 18.65 -26.54 -20.67
N GLY A 762 18.05 -25.38 -20.93
CA GLY A 762 16.69 -25.28 -21.49
C GLY A 762 15.56 -25.24 -20.45
N ALA A 763 15.88 -25.17 -19.14
CA ALA A 763 14.89 -24.93 -18.09
C ALA A 763 14.11 -23.62 -18.29
N ARG A 764 12.91 -23.56 -17.72
CA ARG A 764 11.98 -22.44 -17.85
C ARG A 764 11.34 -22.06 -16.53
N GLY A 765 11.24 -20.75 -16.31
CA GLY A 765 10.53 -20.14 -15.19
C GLY A 765 9.27 -19.40 -15.62
N VAL A 766 8.40 -19.12 -14.66
CA VAL A 766 7.27 -18.19 -14.79
C VAL A 766 7.30 -17.21 -13.62
N ILE A 767 6.86 -15.97 -13.83
CA ILE A 767 6.83 -15.00 -12.73
C ILE A 767 5.63 -15.31 -11.85
N GLU A 768 5.91 -15.69 -10.61
CA GLU A 768 4.92 -16.11 -9.62
C GLU A 768 4.22 -14.89 -9.00
N GLN A 769 4.98 -13.83 -8.72
CA GLN A 769 4.49 -12.51 -8.32
C GLN A 769 5.59 -11.44 -8.49
N ILE A 770 5.18 -10.18 -8.45
CA ILE A 770 6.10 -9.05 -8.25
C ILE A 770 6.32 -8.91 -6.74
N GLN A 771 7.59 -8.94 -6.31
CA GLN A 771 8.00 -8.86 -4.91
C GLN A 771 8.13 -7.39 -4.48
N HIS A 772 8.78 -6.57 -5.29
CA HIS A 772 8.86 -5.12 -5.14
C HIS A 772 8.70 -4.45 -6.49
N ARG A 773 7.97 -3.34 -6.53
CA ARG A 773 7.86 -2.50 -7.71
C ARG A 773 8.93 -1.41 -7.68
N ALA A 774 9.51 -1.09 -8.83
CA ALA A 774 10.21 0.17 -9.02
C ALA A 774 9.19 1.33 -8.97
N TYR A 775 9.04 1.89 -7.77
CA TYR A 775 8.43 3.20 -7.49
C TYR A 775 9.46 4.02 -6.72
N THR A 776 10.48 4.48 -7.44
CA THR A 776 11.50 5.45 -6.96
C THR A 776 11.10 6.84 -7.41
#